data_AF-A0A3P4B8I4-F1
#
_entry.id   AF-A0A3P4B8I4-F1
#
_cell.length_a   1.000
_cell.length_b   1.000
_cell.length_c   1.000
_cell.angle_alpha   90.00
_cell.angle_beta   90.00
_cell.angle_gamma   90.00
#
_symmetry.space_group_name_H-M   'P 1'
#
loop_
_entity.id
_entity.type
_entity.pdbx_description
1 polymer ?
#
loop_
_entity_poly.entity_id
_entity_poly.type
_entity_poly.pdbx_seq_one_letter_code
_entity_poly.pdbx_strand_id
1 'polypeptide(L)'
;MMPASLTPILAFSLAHQGWEMSSGLSWLSSLLPAVACAGVEFRMDGKAEGVIDLQQRIKSAADVERLRLRVGGLLQRDGGEVPACWRMLEHAIGLGVFELPFDECWLELDHVAQGQLPALSCFIKFDDRVDAPDLAVRAERWLACFGQALGDGARSVLQRCQAACRPGQRVSYLGFMLGRPGAPLRLIVEGVAWDGFQPLLGGIGWQGDGEALQRELDFLFGHFDRIRLALTVGDAVEAAFGLECFVGRSGERDMRWSGALGALAGRGLCTEAHRRRIAAWPDTATPATASAPWPDAMLIDALAKGANWLGRLDFRISHVKLGFDGKALAGAKAYLGFVETWEDLAAPASVADPARRGTGPRSAGEACGAALDFLLDSRMPGGWWLDYPGLQNASDEWVSAYAANAILDHAGDAAALAAAARAWSLLSTSTRDGWGWNRVKPADADSSIWALRLAARLGAAGARQAHAGLDFLRAHMSQSGGLRTYARECVKQGPHSQPMLPAWFDVQDCVTAAAAGLEAFKEGALGHLRRSQGPEGAWTSYWWVDAAYPTALAVEALAASPQPGDRAIIGRAVDWAARRCVPAAGEDGARCGGPFSRALLARILGHAAYPDKALLTRLRDGLLQDQLADGSWTASAWMAIPLEGRSLIVVDGARIITSSTVLASLARLRHVV
;
A
#
# COMPACT_ATOMS: atom_id res chain seq x y z
N MET A 1 26.64 26.78 -26.07
CA MET A 1 25.18 26.57 -26.19
C MET A 1 24.66 26.24 -24.80
N MET A 2 23.57 26.86 -24.32
CA MET A 2 23.02 26.51 -23.00
C MET A 2 22.48 25.07 -23.03
N PRO A 3 22.65 24.28 -21.97
CA PRO A 3 21.96 22.99 -21.86
C PRO A 3 20.44 23.20 -21.91
N ALA A 4 19.73 22.23 -22.49
CA ALA A 4 18.27 22.23 -22.56
C ALA A 4 17.65 22.40 -21.15
N SER A 5 16.55 23.13 -21.06
CA SER A 5 15.82 23.34 -19.80
C SER A 5 14.72 22.30 -19.58
N LEU A 6 14.18 22.23 -18.37
CA LEU A 6 13.01 21.41 -18.02
C LEU A 6 11.74 21.84 -18.78
N THR A 7 11.67 23.10 -19.22
CA THR A 7 10.47 23.72 -19.79
C THR A 7 9.74 22.88 -20.84
N PRO A 8 10.39 22.32 -21.87
CA PRO A 8 9.66 21.54 -22.89
C PRO A 8 9.04 20.26 -22.33
N ILE A 9 9.73 19.60 -21.39
CA ILE A 9 9.22 18.39 -20.73
C ILE A 9 8.04 18.74 -19.82
N LEU A 10 8.16 19.78 -19.00
CA LEU A 10 7.06 20.22 -18.13
C LEU A 10 5.84 20.69 -18.94
N ALA A 11 6.07 21.45 -20.02
CA ALA A 11 5.00 21.90 -20.91
C ALA A 11 4.26 20.70 -21.55
N PHE A 12 5.02 19.72 -22.06
CA PHE A 12 4.46 18.46 -22.56
C PHE A 12 3.63 17.75 -21.48
N SER A 13 4.21 17.59 -20.28
CA SER A 13 3.57 16.89 -19.17
C SER A 13 2.27 17.56 -18.73
N LEU A 14 2.24 18.89 -18.61
CA LEU A 14 1.03 19.62 -18.25
C LEU A 14 -0.02 19.53 -19.37
N ALA A 15 0.37 19.74 -20.63
CA ALA A 15 -0.54 19.66 -21.77
C ALA A 15 -1.17 18.28 -21.93
N HIS A 16 -0.39 17.21 -21.75
CA HIS A 16 -0.88 15.82 -21.77
C HIS A 16 -1.97 15.58 -20.71
N GLN A 17 -1.82 16.22 -19.54
CA GLN A 17 -2.80 16.15 -18.45
C GLN A 17 -3.98 17.12 -18.63
N GLY A 18 -4.01 17.93 -19.69
CA GLY A 18 -5.00 18.99 -19.90
C GLY A 18 -4.81 20.22 -19.01
N TRP A 19 -3.57 20.52 -18.60
CA TRP A 19 -3.21 21.69 -17.80
C TRP A 19 -2.47 22.71 -18.65
N GLU A 20 -2.82 23.98 -18.47
CA GLU A 20 -2.07 25.09 -19.04
C GLU A 20 -0.84 25.40 -18.18
N MET A 21 0.30 25.65 -18.84
CA MET A 21 1.51 26.08 -18.17
C MET A 21 1.48 27.60 -17.97
N SER A 22 1.49 28.04 -16.72
CA SER A 22 1.55 29.48 -16.40
C SER A 22 2.91 30.08 -16.80
N SER A 23 2.95 31.40 -17.00
CA SER A 23 4.21 32.12 -17.24
C SER A 23 5.20 31.94 -16.09
N GLY A 24 4.72 31.92 -14.85
CA GLY A 24 5.53 31.65 -13.65
C GLY A 24 6.18 30.26 -13.71
N LEU A 25 5.44 29.22 -14.05
CA LEU A 25 6.02 27.87 -14.20
C LEU A 25 6.95 27.74 -15.40
N SER A 26 6.61 28.37 -16.51
CA SER A 26 7.49 28.45 -17.68
C SER A 26 8.84 29.06 -17.30
N TRP A 27 8.81 30.14 -16.53
CA TRP A 27 10.00 30.79 -15.97
C TRP A 27 10.77 29.85 -15.03
N LEU A 28 10.13 29.31 -13.98
CA LEU A 28 10.78 28.43 -13.00
C LEU A 28 11.42 27.20 -13.66
N SER A 29 10.70 26.55 -14.58
CA SER A 29 11.23 25.39 -15.31
C SER A 29 12.37 25.76 -16.25
N SER A 30 12.45 27.01 -16.69
CA SER A 30 13.61 27.49 -17.44
C SER A 30 14.86 27.55 -16.55
N LEU A 31 14.74 27.66 -15.23
CA LEU A 31 15.91 27.68 -14.35
C LEU A 31 16.52 26.29 -14.12
N LEU A 32 15.79 25.24 -14.47
CA LEU A 32 16.15 23.85 -14.21
C LEU A 32 16.62 23.12 -15.48
N PRO A 33 17.55 22.15 -15.36
CA PRO A 33 18.01 21.35 -16.50
C PRO A 33 16.92 20.42 -17.05
N ALA A 34 17.08 19.96 -18.29
CA ALA A 34 16.23 18.94 -18.90
C ALA A 34 16.47 17.55 -18.26
N VAL A 35 15.89 17.33 -17.08
CA VAL A 35 15.84 16.02 -16.39
C VAL A 35 14.37 15.63 -16.26
N ALA A 36 14.01 14.47 -16.81
CA ALA A 36 12.63 13.99 -16.91
C ALA A 36 12.11 13.38 -15.59
N CYS A 37 12.35 14.07 -14.48
CA CYS A 37 11.80 13.72 -13.17
C CYS A 37 11.56 14.99 -12.35
N ALA A 38 10.33 15.50 -12.42
CA ALA A 38 9.94 16.72 -11.74
C ALA A 38 8.49 16.63 -11.24
N GLY A 39 8.13 17.59 -10.40
CA GLY A 39 6.80 17.74 -9.89
C GLY A 39 6.46 19.18 -9.56
N VAL A 40 5.18 19.41 -9.32
CA VAL A 40 4.58 20.69 -9.06
C VAL A 40 3.73 20.56 -7.80
N GLU A 41 3.83 21.57 -6.94
CA GLU A 41 3.05 21.65 -5.72
C GLU A 41 1.77 22.46 -5.97
N PHE A 42 0.61 21.91 -5.62
CA PHE A 42 -0.69 22.55 -5.84
C PHE A 42 -1.45 22.76 -4.55
N ARG A 43 -1.98 23.96 -4.38
CA ARG A 43 -2.89 24.29 -3.27
C ARG A 43 -4.28 23.73 -3.53
N MET A 44 -4.84 23.01 -2.56
CA MET A 44 -6.11 22.30 -2.76
C MET A 44 -7.33 23.08 -2.26
N ASP A 45 -7.14 24.06 -1.39
CA ASP A 45 -8.21 24.82 -0.69
C ASP A 45 -8.94 25.86 -1.55
N GLY A 46 -8.46 26.14 -2.78
CA GLY A 46 -9.06 27.11 -3.70
C GLY A 46 -8.88 28.57 -3.29
N LYS A 47 -8.15 28.87 -2.20
CA LYS A 47 -7.93 30.24 -1.73
C LYS A 47 -6.84 30.98 -2.50
N ALA A 48 -5.96 30.24 -3.17
CA ALA A 48 -5.01 30.76 -4.14
C ALA A 48 -5.09 29.88 -5.39
N GLU A 49 -5.33 30.48 -6.54
CA GLU A 49 -5.28 29.76 -7.81
C GLU A 49 -3.81 29.54 -8.20
N GLY A 50 -3.42 28.29 -8.44
CA GLY A 50 -2.19 27.97 -9.14
C GLY A 50 -1.20 27.07 -8.41
N VAL A 51 -0.12 26.79 -9.14
CA VAL A 51 1.03 26.01 -8.71
C VAL A 51 1.86 26.89 -7.79
N ILE A 52 2.26 26.34 -6.65
CA ILE A 52 2.98 27.08 -5.62
C ILE A 52 4.47 26.90 -5.79
N ASP A 53 4.93 25.67 -6.04
CA ASP A 53 6.36 25.37 -6.09
C ASP A 53 6.65 24.40 -7.24
N LEU A 54 7.86 24.47 -7.79
CA LEU A 54 8.38 23.52 -8.78
C LEU A 54 9.53 22.72 -8.15
N GLN A 55 9.46 21.40 -8.24
CA GLN A 55 10.48 20.51 -7.74
C GLN A 55 11.08 19.62 -8.84
N GLN A 56 12.38 19.34 -8.78
CA GLN A 56 13.05 18.42 -9.71
C GLN A 56 14.02 17.52 -8.98
N ARG A 57 14.02 16.23 -9.35
CA ARG A 57 14.96 15.25 -8.84
C ARG A 57 16.23 15.22 -9.66
N ILE A 58 17.36 15.20 -8.96
CA ILE A 58 18.72 15.01 -9.46
C ILE A 58 19.26 13.74 -8.83
N LYS A 59 19.60 12.74 -9.66
CA LYS A 59 20.01 11.42 -9.17
C LYS A 59 21.31 10.92 -9.79
N SER A 60 21.46 11.03 -11.10
CA SER A 60 22.62 10.50 -11.82
C SER A 60 23.74 11.53 -11.95
N ALA A 61 24.98 11.07 -12.21
CA ALA A 61 26.08 11.96 -12.55
C ALA A 61 25.78 12.83 -13.78
N ALA A 62 25.01 12.31 -14.74
CA ALA A 62 24.56 13.06 -15.91
C ALA A 62 23.58 14.19 -15.52
N ASP A 63 22.67 13.95 -14.56
CA ASP A 63 21.77 14.99 -14.05
C ASP A 63 22.55 16.11 -13.35
N VAL A 64 23.56 15.73 -12.54
CA VAL A 64 24.43 16.68 -11.83
C VAL A 64 25.23 17.54 -12.81
N GLU A 65 25.77 16.94 -13.87
CA GLU A 65 26.44 17.68 -14.96
C GLU A 65 25.50 18.69 -15.62
N ARG A 66 24.28 18.26 -15.98
CA ARG A 66 23.28 19.16 -16.57
C ARG A 66 22.93 20.31 -15.63
N LEU A 67 22.76 20.02 -14.33
CA LEU A 67 22.51 21.02 -13.32
C LEU A 67 23.66 22.02 -13.20
N ARG A 68 24.91 21.54 -13.12
CA ARG A 68 26.10 22.39 -13.02
C ARG A 68 26.20 23.36 -14.19
N LEU A 69 26.05 22.86 -15.42
CA LEU A 69 26.07 23.68 -16.62
C LEU A 69 24.92 24.69 -16.65
N ARG A 70 23.73 24.32 -16.16
CA ARG A 70 22.57 25.21 -16.11
C ARG A 70 22.78 26.33 -15.09
N VAL A 71 23.15 26.00 -13.86
CA VAL A 71 23.37 26.97 -12.77
C VAL A 71 24.51 27.93 -13.13
N GLY A 72 25.65 27.43 -13.59
CA GLY A 72 26.77 28.29 -14.01
C GLY A 72 26.39 29.23 -15.17
N GLY A 73 25.59 28.74 -16.12
CA GLY A 73 25.08 29.57 -17.22
C GLY A 73 24.10 30.67 -16.78
N LEU A 74 23.28 30.42 -15.75
CA LEU A 74 22.40 31.43 -15.17
C LEU A 74 23.20 32.53 -14.48
N LEU A 75 24.19 32.13 -13.66
CA LEU A 75 25.02 33.05 -12.87
C LEU A 75 25.92 33.95 -13.73
N GLN A 76 26.30 33.51 -14.93
CA GLN A 76 27.08 34.31 -15.87
C GLN A 76 26.24 35.30 -16.69
N ARG A 77 24.93 35.04 -16.85
CA ARG A 77 24.03 35.84 -17.70
C ARG A 77 23.36 36.98 -16.95
N ASP A 78 23.13 36.78 -15.65
CA ASP A 78 22.35 37.74 -14.88
C ASP A 78 23.22 38.94 -14.50
N GLY A 79 22.94 40.09 -15.12
CA GLY A 79 23.50 41.38 -14.69
C GLY A 79 22.82 41.93 -13.44
N GLY A 80 21.79 41.25 -12.93
CA GLY A 80 21.06 41.56 -11.70
C GLY A 80 21.66 40.95 -10.44
N GLU A 81 21.04 41.26 -9.30
CA GLU A 81 21.43 40.72 -7.99
C GLU A 81 21.00 39.25 -7.87
N VAL A 82 21.94 38.33 -8.06
CA VAL A 82 21.73 36.89 -7.84
C VAL A 82 21.53 36.61 -6.34
N PRO A 83 20.43 35.97 -5.91
CA PRO A 83 20.23 35.57 -4.52
C PRO A 83 21.35 34.64 -4.02
N ALA A 84 21.74 34.80 -2.75
CA ALA A 84 22.83 34.03 -2.14
C ALA A 84 22.65 32.51 -2.25
N CYS A 85 21.40 32.00 -2.16
CA CYS A 85 21.10 30.57 -2.25
C CYS A 85 21.55 29.92 -3.56
N TRP A 86 21.52 30.63 -4.70
CA TRP A 86 21.97 30.10 -5.98
C TRP A 86 23.49 30.02 -6.08
N ARG A 87 24.21 31.00 -5.50
CA ARG A 87 25.68 30.95 -5.39
C ARG A 87 26.13 29.84 -4.45
N MET A 88 25.40 29.62 -3.35
CA MET A 88 25.65 28.51 -2.43
C MET A 88 25.47 27.16 -3.12
N LEU A 89 24.44 27.00 -3.96
CA LEU A 89 24.25 25.79 -4.75
C LEU A 89 25.40 25.57 -5.75
N GLU A 90 25.81 26.60 -6.50
CA GLU A 90 26.94 26.50 -7.43
C GLU A 90 28.23 26.06 -6.70
N HIS A 91 28.51 26.71 -5.57
CA HIS A 91 29.67 26.37 -4.75
C HIS A 91 29.61 24.92 -4.24
N ALA A 92 28.45 24.49 -3.73
CA ALA A 92 28.25 23.13 -3.25
C ALA A 92 28.42 22.09 -4.36
N ILE A 93 27.93 22.37 -5.57
CA ILE A 93 28.17 21.52 -6.76
C ILE A 93 29.68 21.41 -7.01
N GLY A 94 30.41 22.52 -6.96
CA GLY A 94 31.87 22.56 -7.15
C GLY A 94 32.66 21.81 -6.08
N LEU A 95 32.13 21.73 -4.85
CA LEU A 95 32.69 20.94 -3.75
C LEU A 95 32.28 19.45 -3.78
N GLY A 96 31.57 19.01 -4.81
CA GLY A 96 31.15 17.62 -4.93
C GLY A 96 30.03 17.24 -3.94
N VAL A 97 29.10 18.14 -3.62
CA VAL A 97 27.97 17.81 -2.71
C VAL A 97 27.19 16.57 -3.17
N PHE A 98 27.13 16.32 -4.48
CA PHE A 98 26.47 15.15 -5.08
C PHE A 98 27.32 13.86 -5.08
N GLU A 99 28.55 13.92 -4.58
CA GLU A 99 29.41 12.75 -4.35
C GLU A 99 29.21 12.18 -2.93
N LEU A 100 28.45 12.87 -2.08
CA LEU A 100 28.06 12.38 -0.77
C LEU A 100 27.11 11.17 -0.88
N PRO A 101 27.10 10.26 0.12
CA PRO A 101 26.31 9.03 0.08
C PRO A 101 24.82 9.30 0.34
N PHE A 102 24.11 9.70 -0.72
CA PHE A 102 22.67 9.82 -0.78
C PHE A 102 22.10 9.18 -2.06
N ASP A 103 20.85 8.74 -2.02
CA ASP A 103 20.18 8.03 -3.13
C ASP A 103 19.65 9.01 -4.21
N GLU A 104 19.16 10.17 -3.78
CA GLU A 104 18.65 11.22 -4.67
C GLU A 104 18.66 12.59 -3.96
N CYS A 105 18.67 13.67 -4.75
CA CYS A 105 18.52 15.03 -4.30
C CYS A 105 17.34 15.70 -5.03
N TRP A 106 16.50 16.43 -4.32
CA TRP A 106 15.41 17.22 -4.87
C TRP A 106 15.68 18.71 -4.69
N LEU A 107 15.55 19.47 -5.77
CA LEU A 107 15.53 20.93 -5.73
C LEU A 107 14.09 21.38 -5.70
N GLU A 108 13.73 22.32 -4.83
CA GLU A 108 12.41 22.94 -4.74
C GLU A 108 12.56 24.45 -4.90
N LEU A 109 11.84 25.02 -5.86
CA LEU A 109 11.85 26.44 -6.19
C LEU A 109 10.52 27.05 -5.78
N ASP A 110 10.57 28.03 -4.87
CA ASP A 110 9.39 28.78 -4.43
C ASP A 110 8.86 29.63 -5.60
N HIS A 111 7.54 29.73 -5.79
CA HIS A 111 6.99 30.61 -6.82
C HIS A 111 7.26 32.09 -6.53
N VAL A 112 7.82 32.79 -7.52
CA VAL A 112 8.08 34.23 -7.50
C VAL A 112 7.61 34.89 -8.79
N ALA A 113 7.53 36.22 -8.80
CA ALA A 113 7.25 36.98 -10.01
C ALA A 113 8.32 36.72 -11.09
N GLN A 114 7.90 36.73 -12.36
CA GLN A 114 8.79 36.47 -13.49
C GLN A 114 9.99 37.43 -13.50
N GLY A 115 11.18 36.88 -13.76
CA GLY A 115 12.43 37.65 -13.85
C GLY A 115 13.18 37.82 -12.53
N GLN A 116 12.63 37.32 -11.41
CA GLN A 116 13.37 37.16 -10.16
C GLN A 116 13.80 35.70 -10.00
N LEU A 117 15.03 35.49 -9.52
CA LEU A 117 15.47 34.16 -9.11
C LEU A 117 14.76 33.77 -7.81
N PRO A 118 14.12 32.59 -7.75
CA PRO A 118 13.33 32.17 -6.61
C PRO A 118 14.21 31.77 -5.44
N ALA A 119 13.61 31.77 -4.24
CA ALA A 119 14.17 31.03 -3.13
C ALA A 119 14.25 29.54 -3.52
N LEU A 120 15.33 28.89 -3.05
CA LEU A 120 15.65 27.51 -3.37
C LEU A 120 15.70 26.72 -2.06
N SER A 121 15.25 25.48 -2.12
CA SER A 121 15.51 24.46 -1.11
C SER A 121 16.11 23.23 -1.76
N CYS A 122 17.00 22.54 -1.03
CA CYS A 122 17.56 21.26 -1.45
C CYS A 122 17.13 20.18 -0.46
N PHE A 123 16.77 18.99 -0.92
CA PHE A 123 16.40 17.85 -0.08
C PHE A 123 17.18 16.62 -0.52
N ILE A 124 17.97 16.03 0.37
CA ILE A 124 18.65 14.76 0.09
C ILE A 124 17.87 13.60 0.70
N LYS A 125 17.79 12.50 -0.03
CA LYS A 125 17.32 11.22 0.46
C LYS A 125 18.50 10.36 0.86
N PHE A 126 18.53 9.89 2.09
CA PHE A 126 19.63 9.05 2.55
C PHE A 126 19.66 7.67 1.85
N ASP A 127 20.87 7.16 1.56
CA ASP A 127 21.04 5.78 1.08
C ASP A 127 20.88 4.79 2.24
N ASP A 128 19.83 3.98 2.19
CA ASP A 128 19.49 2.97 3.20
C ASP A 128 20.49 1.80 3.25
N ARG A 129 21.41 1.69 2.26
CA ARG A 129 22.35 0.56 2.14
C ARG A 129 23.69 0.80 2.84
N VAL A 130 23.93 2.01 3.30
CA VAL A 130 25.19 2.37 3.95
C VAL A 130 24.97 2.36 5.45
N ASP A 131 25.85 1.68 6.20
CA ASP A 131 25.92 1.82 7.66
C ASP A 131 26.11 3.30 7.99
N ALA A 132 25.01 3.94 8.40
CA ALA A 132 24.95 5.38 8.39
C ALA A 132 25.61 5.94 9.66
N PRO A 133 26.56 6.88 9.52
CA PRO A 133 26.99 7.68 10.67
C PRO A 133 25.81 8.47 11.23
N ASP A 134 25.97 8.95 12.48
CA ASP A 134 25.01 9.81 13.19
C ASP A 134 24.40 10.89 12.27
N LEU A 135 23.08 11.09 12.38
CA LEU A 135 22.31 11.99 11.53
C LEU A 135 22.85 13.42 11.57
N ALA A 136 23.30 13.90 12.73
CA ALA A 136 23.88 15.23 12.85
C ALA A 136 25.20 15.33 12.08
N VAL A 137 26.05 14.31 12.15
CA VAL A 137 27.31 14.26 11.40
C VAL A 137 27.05 14.31 9.89
N ARG A 138 26.01 13.62 9.41
CA ARG A 138 25.62 13.69 8.00
C ARG A 138 25.13 15.08 7.61
N ALA A 139 24.29 15.69 8.45
CA ALA A 139 23.79 17.04 8.24
C ALA A 139 24.94 18.06 8.21
N GLU A 140 25.91 17.97 9.12
CA GLU A 140 27.10 18.84 9.13
C GLU A 140 27.92 18.75 7.87
N ARG A 141 28.24 17.52 7.43
CA ARG A 141 29.01 17.31 6.20
C ARG A 141 28.29 17.91 5.00
N TRP A 142 26.97 17.72 4.94
CA TRP A 142 26.16 18.26 3.85
C TRP A 142 26.08 19.79 3.88
N LEU A 143 25.81 20.39 5.05
CA LEU A 143 25.78 21.84 5.24
C LEU A 143 27.14 22.50 4.96
N ALA A 144 28.24 21.84 5.29
CA ALA A 144 29.59 22.33 5.02
C ALA A 144 29.82 22.55 3.51
N CYS A 145 29.24 21.72 2.63
CA CYS A 145 29.30 21.94 1.18
C CYS A 145 28.63 23.26 0.75
N PHE A 146 27.64 23.74 1.52
CA PHE A 146 27.00 25.04 1.29
C PHE A 146 27.69 26.19 2.05
N GLY A 147 28.82 25.94 2.71
CA GLY A 147 29.52 26.91 3.55
C GLY A 147 28.76 27.25 4.84
N GLN A 148 27.96 26.32 5.34
CA GLN A 148 27.11 26.51 6.53
C GLN A 148 27.53 25.58 7.66
N ALA A 149 27.31 26.01 8.89
CA ALA A 149 27.58 25.23 10.09
C ALA A 149 26.26 24.79 10.75
N LEU A 150 26.25 23.58 11.31
CA LEU A 150 25.13 23.10 12.11
C LEU A 150 25.22 23.70 13.53
N GLY A 151 24.22 24.49 13.93
CA GLY A 151 24.14 25.01 15.30
C GLY A 151 23.90 23.90 16.34
N ASP A 152 24.31 24.13 17.58
CA ASP A 152 24.23 23.15 18.67
C ASP A 152 22.79 22.73 19.00
N GLY A 153 21.84 23.66 18.93
CA GLY A 153 20.42 23.37 19.13
C GLY A 153 19.88 22.41 18.07
N ALA A 154 20.11 22.71 16.80
CA ALA A 154 19.75 21.84 15.68
C ALA A 154 20.42 20.46 15.77
N ARG A 155 21.71 20.41 16.09
CA ARG A 155 22.43 19.15 16.36
C ARG A 155 21.74 18.31 17.42
N SER A 156 21.39 18.92 18.56
CA SER A 156 20.70 18.24 19.65
C SER A 156 19.33 17.71 19.23
N VAL A 157 18.56 18.48 18.43
CA VAL A 157 17.28 18.02 17.88
C VAL A 157 17.48 16.83 16.93
N LEU A 158 18.44 16.88 16.01
CA LEU A 158 18.73 15.78 15.09
C LEU A 158 19.06 14.47 15.83
N GLN A 159 19.86 14.56 16.89
CA GLN A 159 20.21 13.42 17.73
C GLN A 159 18.98 12.83 18.45
N ARG A 160 18.09 13.69 18.99
CA ARG A 160 16.83 13.23 19.58
C ARG A 160 15.91 12.59 18.54
N CYS A 161 15.81 13.16 17.34
CA CYS A 161 15.02 12.59 16.24
C CYS A 161 15.51 11.18 15.87
N GLN A 162 16.83 10.99 15.74
CA GLN A 162 17.40 9.68 15.46
C GLN A 162 17.13 8.69 16.60
N ALA A 163 17.32 9.12 17.86
CA ALA A 163 17.10 8.27 19.03
C ALA A 163 15.63 7.90 19.27
N ALA A 164 14.69 8.74 18.84
CA ALA A 164 13.26 8.51 18.99
C ALA A 164 12.67 7.55 17.92
N CYS A 165 13.40 7.26 16.84
CA CYS A 165 12.97 6.32 15.81
C CYS A 165 12.97 4.88 16.34
N ARG A 166 11.83 4.19 16.20
CA ARG A 166 11.69 2.75 16.51
C ARG A 166 12.13 1.86 15.35
N PRO A 167 12.29 0.54 15.54
CA PRO A 167 12.48 -0.39 14.43
C PRO A 167 11.44 -0.17 13.31
N GLY A 168 11.91 -0.10 12.06
CA GLY A 168 11.08 0.21 10.90
C GLY A 168 10.88 1.71 10.61
N GLN A 169 11.16 2.58 11.57
CA GLN A 169 11.14 4.04 11.39
C GLN A 169 12.52 4.56 11.01
N ARG A 170 12.55 5.59 10.16
CA ARG A 170 13.81 6.28 9.83
C ARG A 170 13.59 7.70 9.37
N VAL A 171 14.61 8.53 9.55
CA VAL A 171 14.72 9.80 8.84
C VAL A 171 15.13 9.49 7.40
N SER A 172 14.25 9.73 6.44
CA SER A 172 14.49 9.38 5.04
C SER A 172 14.97 10.55 4.20
N TYR A 173 14.55 11.78 4.53
CA TYR A 173 15.03 12.98 3.86
C TYR A 173 15.50 14.04 4.87
N LEU A 174 16.52 14.79 4.44
CA LEU A 174 16.99 16.01 5.06
C LEU A 174 16.93 17.14 4.03
N GLY A 175 16.17 18.18 4.36
CA GLY A 175 15.98 19.39 3.58
C GLY A 175 16.74 20.57 4.17
N PHE A 176 17.31 21.41 3.31
CA PHE A 176 17.93 22.66 3.67
C PHE A 176 17.24 23.80 2.90
N MET A 177 16.57 24.68 3.65
CA MET A 177 15.75 25.75 3.10
C MET A 177 16.60 27.00 2.78
N LEU A 178 17.54 26.87 1.84
CA LEU A 178 18.60 27.85 1.51
C LEU A 178 18.13 29.29 1.36
N GLY A 179 16.93 29.51 0.79
CA GLY A 179 16.39 30.84 0.53
C GLY A 179 15.58 31.47 1.67
N ARG A 180 15.43 30.80 2.83
CA ARG A 180 14.56 31.26 3.92
C ARG A 180 15.35 31.84 5.10
N PRO A 181 14.80 32.83 5.83
CA PRO A 181 15.46 33.40 7.01
C PRO A 181 15.85 32.32 8.02
N GLY A 182 17.10 32.35 8.49
CA GLY A 182 17.65 31.35 9.40
C GLY A 182 17.96 29.98 8.77
N ALA A 183 17.68 29.81 7.47
CA ALA A 183 17.94 28.61 6.68
C ALA A 183 17.61 27.31 7.44
N PRO A 184 16.35 27.13 7.88
CA PRO A 184 16.00 25.99 8.74
C PRO A 184 16.21 24.65 8.02
N LEU A 185 16.42 23.61 8.81
CA LEU A 185 16.44 22.24 8.32
C LEU A 185 15.02 21.66 8.30
N ARG A 186 14.75 20.76 7.36
CA ARG A 186 13.52 19.98 7.32
C ARG A 186 13.82 18.50 7.37
N LEU A 187 13.21 17.78 8.29
CA LEU A 187 13.32 16.33 8.39
C LEU A 187 12.06 15.67 7.90
N ILE A 188 12.21 14.62 7.11
CA ILE A 188 11.12 13.71 6.77
C ILE A 188 11.37 12.38 7.48
N VAL A 189 10.45 11.98 8.35
CA VAL A 189 10.46 10.68 9.03
C VAL A 189 9.44 9.77 8.37
N GLU A 190 9.86 8.56 8.02
CA GLU A 190 9.00 7.54 7.42
C GLU A 190 8.95 6.25 8.25
N GLY A 191 8.03 5.36 7.88
CA GLY A 191 7.81 4.09 8.60
C GLY A 191 7.08 4.26 9.93
N VAL A 192 6.55 5.46 10.22
CA VAL A 192 5.80 5.71 11.45
C VAL A 192 4.43 5.02 11.33
N ALA A 193 4.25 3.93 12.09
CA ALA A 193 2.97 3.27 12.25
C ALA A 193 1.95 4.18 12.96
N TRP A 194 0.67 3.85 12.84
CA TRP A 194 -0.44 4.64 13.38
C TRP A 194 -0.34 4.96 14.88
N ASP A 195 0.27 4.08 15.68
CA ASP A 195 0.51 4.24 17.13
C ASP A 195 1.90 4.82 17.46
N GLY A 196 2.73 5.05 16.44
CA GLY A 196 4.11 5.50 16.57
C GLY A 196 4.29 7.02 16.62
N PHE A 197 3.30 7.81 16.19
CA PHE A 197 3.42 9.27 16.07
C PHE A 197 3.60 9.97 17.41
N GLN A 198 2.73 9.69 18.39
CA GLN A 198 2.81 10.34 19.70
C GLN A 198 4.13 10.00 20.44
N PRO A 199 4.57 8.72 20.53
CA PRO A 199 5.85 8.40 21.15
C PRO A 199 7.05 9.08 20.45
N LEU A 200 7.05 9.12 19.12
CA LEU A 200 8.10 9.79 18.35
C LEU A 200 8.14 11.28 18.66
N LEU A 201 7.00 11.97 18.56
CA LEU A 201 6.88 13.41 18.82
C LEU A 201 7.22 13.77 20.27
N GLY A 202 6.78 12.95 21.23
CA GLY A 202 7.16 13.10 22.64
C GLY A 202 8.66 12.94 22.85
N GLY A 203 9.28 11.94 22.21
CA GLY A 203 10.73 11.70 22.30
C GLY A 203 11.60 12.82 21.74
N ILE A 204 11.12 13.55 20.72
CA ILE A 204 11.84 14.71 20.16
C ILE A 204 11.58 16.02 20.91
N GLY A 205 10.63 16.02 21.85
CA GLY A 205 10.28 17.15 22.71
C GLY A 205 9.18 18.07 22.15
N TRP A 206 8.35 17.59 21.21
CA TRP A 206 7.22 18.36 20.69
C TRP A 206 6.15 18.57 21.77
N GLN A 207 5.62 19.81 21.86
CA GLN A 207 4.74 20.27 22.95
C GLN A 207 3.29 20.54 22.51
N GLY A 208 2.86 20.04 21.34
CA GLY A 208 1.50 20.24 20.84
C GLY A 208 0.47 19.28 21.43
N ASP A 209 -0.78 19.38 20.95
CA ASP A 209 -1.89 18.57 21.44
C ASP A 209 -1.85 17.15 20.83
N GLY A 210 -1.36 16.19 21.61
CA GLY A 210 -1.27 14.79 21.20
C GLY A 210 -2.63 14.14 20.95
N GLU A 211 -3.67 14.49 21.72
CA GLU A 211 -5.01 13.91 21.52
C GLU A 211 -5.65 14.43 20.24
N ALA A 212 -5.48 15.73 19.96
CA ALA A 212 -5.93 16.31 18.71
C ALA A 212 -5.22 15.69 17.52
N LEU A 213 -3.90 15.50 17.60
CA LEU A 213 -3.16 14.78 16.58
C LEU A 213 -3.71 13.37 16.35
N GLN A 214 -4.00 12.61 17.42
CA GLN A 214 -4.52 11.24 17.29
C GLN A 214 -5.86 11.21 16.55
N ARG A 215 -6.77 12.16 16.85
CA ARG A 215 -8.06 12.28 16.13
C ARG A 215 -7.85 12.54 14.63
N GLU A 216 -6.87 13.37 14.28
CA GLU A 216 -6.55 13.62 12.87
C GLU A 216 -5.90 12.40 12.21
N LEU A 217 -4.98 11.71 12.89
CA LEU A 217 -4.35 10.49 12.38
C LEU A 217 -5.38 9.37 12.15
N ASP A 218 -6.36 9.19 13.04
CA ASP A 218 -7.41 8.18 12.86
C ASP A 218 -8.27 8.47 11.62
N PHE A 219 -8.60 9.74 11.39
CA PHE A 219 -9.23 10.14 10.14
C PHE A 219 -8.33 9.85 8.93
N LEU A 220 -7.07 10.25 8.97
CA LEU A 220 -6.16 10.12 7.84
C LEU A 220 -5.86 8.67 7.51
N PHE A 221 -5.56 7.82 8.48
CA PHE A 221 -5.36 6.39 8.24
C PHE A 221 -6.63 5.66 7.83
N GLY A 222 -7.79 6.25 8.11
CA GLY A 222 -9.03 5.85 7.47
C GLY A 222 -8.93 5.94 5.95
N HIS A 223 -8.20 6.87 5.35
CA HIS A 223 -8.20 7.15 3.91
C HIS A 223 -6.84 6.98 3.20
N PHE A 224 -5.75 6.92 3.96
CA PHE A 224 -4.38 6.86 3.48
C PHE A 224 -3.65 5.68 4.12
N ASP A 225 -2.79 5.02 3.35
CA ASP A 225 -2.11 3.80 3.82
C ASP A 225 -0.81 4.10 4.58
N ARG A 226 -0.17 5.23 4.24
CA ARG A 226 1.11 5.66 4.79
C ARG A 226 1.10 7.16 5.03
N ILE A 227 1.73 7.58 6.11
CA ILE A 227 1.94 8.99 6.44
C ILE A 227 3.41 9.16 6.80
N ARG A 228 4.07 10.17 6.21
CA ARG A 228 5.40 10.63 6.65
C ARG A 228 5.24 11.92 7.43
N LEU A 229 6.14 12.11 8.39
CA LEU A 229 6.17 13.30 9.23
C LEU A 229 7.23 14.27 8.70
N ALA A 230 6.81 15.48 8.34
CA ALA A 230 7.67 16.54 7.83
C ALA A 230 7.88 17.63 8.90
N LEU A 231 9.01 17.60 9.60
CA LEU A 231 9.35 18.49 10.71
C LEU A 231 10.28 19.62 10.25
N THR A 232 10.03 20.85 10.68
CA THR A 232 11.05 21.91 10.60
C THR A 232 11.87 21.91 11.88
N VAL A 233 13.19 22.02 11.74
CA VAL A 233 14.16 21.95 12.84
C VAL A 233 15.06 23.18 12.85
N GLY A 234 15.06 23.88 13.97
CA GLY A 234 16.06 24.86 14.37
C GLY A 234 16.64 24.47 15.74
N ASP A 235 16.71 25.41 16.68
CA ASP A 235 17.09 25.09 18.07
C ASP A 235 16.06 24.21 18.81
N ALA A 236 14.82 24.22 18.30
CA ALA A 236 13.73 23.34 18.70
C ALA A 236 12.97 22.85 17.47
N VAL A 237 12.10 21.86 17.67
CA VAL A 237 11.13 21.42 16.66
C VAL A 237 9.97 22.43 16.64
N GLU A 238 9.55 22.87 15.45
CA GLU A 238 8.39 23.75 15.32
C GLU A 238 7.10 23.06 15.82
N ALA A 239 6.19 23.85 16.40
CA ALA A 239 4.90 23.33 16.85
C ALA A 239 4.06 22.79 15.69
N ALA A 240 4.15 23.44 14.53
CA ALA A 240 3.48 23.04 13.31
C ALA A 240 4.38 22.11 12.48
N PHE A 241 3.77 21.13 11.82
CA PHE A 241 4.48 20.20 10.94
C PHE A 241 3.59 19.73 9.79
N GLY A 242 4.20 19.07 8.80
CA GLY A 242 3.50 18.45 7.69
C GLY A 242 3.26 16.95 7.90
N LEU A 243 2.12 16.47 7.42
CA LEU A 243 1.79 15.05 7.29
C LEU A 243 1.70 14.74 5.78
N GLU A 244 2.65 13.99 5.25
CA GLU A 244 2.65 13.58 3.85
C GLU A 244 1.91 12.25 3.72
N CYS A 245 0.72 12.29 3.13
CA CYS A 245 -0.20 11.17 3.04
C CYS A 245 -0.12 10.48 1.67
N PHE A 246 -0.08 9.15 1.67
CA PHE A 246 0.07 8.32 0.49
C PHE A 246 -1.05 7.26 0.41
N VAL A 247 -1.48 6.96 -0.80
CA VAL A 247 -2.38 5.83 -1.10
C VAL A 247 -1.63 4.81 -1.94
N GLY A 248 -1.73 3.55 -1.57
CA GLY A 248 -1.16 2.41 -2.25
C GLY A 248 0.36 2.32 -2.18
N ARG A 249 0.89 1.46 -3.04
CA ARG A 249 2.32 1.32 -3.29
C ARG A 249 2.80 2.47 -4.18
N SER A 250 4.04 2.88 -3.96
CA SER A 250 4.64 3.96 -4.74
C SER A 250 4.72 3.57 -6.22
N GLY A 251 4.23 4.44 -7.10
CA GLY A 251 4.30 4.25 -8.55
C GLY A 251 3.14 3.46 -9.17
N GLU A 252 2.21 2.97 -8.38
CA GLU A 252 1.00 2.33 -8.89
C GLU A 252 -0.11 3.37 -9.12
N ARG A 253 -0.88 3.19 -10.20
CA ARG A 253 -2.12 3.96 -10.41
C ARG A 253 -3.19 3.44 -9.47
N ASP A 254 -3.38 4.13 -8.34
CA ASP A 254 -4.35 3.73 -7.33
C ASP A 254 -5.65 4.55 -7.41
N MET A 255 -6.77 3.89 -7.74
CA MET A 255 -8.08 4.57 -7.83
C MET A 255 -8.62 5.05 -6.48
N ARG A 256 -8.09 4.54 -5.34
CA ARG A 256 -8.52 4.96 -3.99
C ARG A 256 -8.18 6.43 -3.70
N TRP A 257 -7.26 7.05 -4.46
CA TRP A 257 -7.01 8.49 -4.41
C TRP A 257 -8.28 9.33 -4.54
N SER A 258 -9.20 8.96 -5.44
CA SER A 258 -10.46 9.70 -5.63
C SER A 258 -11.30 9.76 -4.35
N GLY A 259 -11.36 8.65 -3.61
CA GLY A 259 -12.06 8.56 -2.33
C GLY A 259 -11.36 9.35 -1.22
N ALA A 260 -10.02 9.24 -1.13
CA ALA A 260 -9.23 9.97 -0.14
C ALA A 260 -9.35 11.50 -0.34
N LEU A 261 -9.24 11.97 -1.58
CA LEU A 261 -9.43 13.38 -1.93
C LEU A 261 -10.88 13.84 -1.68
N GLY A 262 -11.87 12.96 -1.87
CA GLY A 262 -13.26 13.21 -1.51
C GLY A 262 -13.47 13.41 -0.01
N ALA A 263 -12.80 12.62 0.82
CA ALA A 263 -12.84 12.79 2.27
C ALA A 263 -12.22 14.13 2.72
N LEU A 264 -11.11 14.54 2.10
CA LEU A 264 -10.52 15.86 2.32
C LEU A 264 -11.45 16.99 1.87
N ALA A 265 -12.15 16.82 0.74
CA ALA A 265 -13.13 17.79 0.28
C ALA A 265 -14.32 17.93 1.24
N GLY A 266 -14.77 16.82 1.83
CA GLY A 266 -15.79 16.82 2.88
C GLY A 266 -15.39 17.61 4.14
N ARG A 267 -14.09 17.86 4.35
CA ARG A 267 -13.55 18.70 5.42
C ARG A 267 -13.16 20.11 4.96
N GLY A 268 -13.45 20.48 3.72
CA GLY A 268 -13.08 21.79 3.16
C GLY A 268 -11.58 21.97 2.90
N LEU A 269 -10.79 20.89 2.95
CA LEU A 269 -9.35 20.91 2.66
C LEU A 269 -9.05 20.78 1.16
N CYS A 270 -10.05 20.41 0.36
CA CYS A 270 -9.94 20.27 -1.09
C CYS A 270 -11.24 20.75 -1.75
N THR A 271 -11.15 21.52 -2.83
CA THR A 271 -12.34 21.84 -3.63
C THR A 271 -12.73 20.66 -4.52
N GLU A 272 -14.00 20.54 -4.88
CA GLU A 272 -14.47 19.50 -5.79
C GLU A 272 -13.81 19.59 -7.19
N ALA A 273 -13.47 20.80 -7.63
CA ALA A 273 -12.71 21.01 -8.86
C ALA A 273 -11.30 20.44 -8.76
N HIS A 274 -10.57 20.75 -7.68
CA HIS A 274 -9.24 20.21 -7.43
C HIS A 274 -9.25 18.70 -7.23
N ARG A 275 -10.23 18.17 -6.49
CA ARG A 275 -10.42 16.72 -6.31
C ARG A 275 -10.44 15.99 -7.65
N ARG A 276 -11.30 16.42 -8.57
CA ARG A 276 -11.43 15.80 -9.91
C ARG A 276 -10.14 15.93 -10.71
N ARG A 277 -9.51 17.09 -10.69
CA ARG A 277 -8.29 17.38 -11.47
C ARG A 277 -7.09 16.57 -10.99
N ILE A 278 -6.90 16.49 -9.67
CA ILE A 278 -5.82 15.71 -9.02
C ILE A 278 -6.04 14.22 -9.23
N ALA A 279 -7.27 13.72 -9.03
CA ALA A 279 -7.60 12.31 -9.20
C ALA A 279 -7.40 11.81 -10.65
N ALA A 280 -7.46 12.71 -11.64
CA ALA A 280 -7.20 12.40 -13.05
C ALA A 280 -5.70 12.39 -13.42
N TRP A 281 -4.82 12.90 -12.55
CA TRP A 281 -3.38 13.04 -12.84
C TRP A 281 -2.65 11.71 -13.13
N PRO A 282 -2.91 10.59 -12.42
CA PRO A 282 -2.22 9.34 -12.68
C PRO A 282 -2.48 8.80 -14.10
N ASP A 283 -1.43 8.74 -14.91
CA ASP A 283 -1.47 8.31 -16.30
C ASP A 283 -0.08 7.87 -16.80
N THR A 284 0.02 7.35 -18.02
CA THR A 284 1.28 7.01 -18.68
C THR A 284 1.29 7.51 -20.12
N ALA A 285 2.37 8.18 -20.52
CA ALA A 285 2.62 8.55 -21.90
C ALA A 285 3.84 7.82 -22.46
N THR A 286 3.75 7.45 -23.73
CA THR A 286 4.86 6.94 -24.55
C THR A 286 4.95 7.80 -25.80
N PRO A 287 6.06 7.76 -26.55
CA PRO A 287 6.15 8.45 -27.85
C PRO A 287 5.00 8.09 -28.81
N ALA A 288 4.45 6.88 -28.71
CA ALA A 288 3.36 6.41 -29.55
C ALA A 288 1.96 6.86 -29.09
N THR A 289 1.79 7.16 -27.80
CA THR A 289 0.50 7.56 -27.21
C THR A 289 0.41 9.06 -26.89
N ALA A 290 1.49 9.79 -27.11
CA ALA A 290 1.59 11.22 -26.84
C ALA A 290 0.65 12.04 -27.73
N SER A 291 -0.04 13.00 -27.11
CA SER A 291 -0.94 13.95 -27.80
C SER A 291 -0.21 15.18 -28.37
N ALA A 292 1.08 15.33 -28.06
CA ALA A 292 1.96 16.42 -28.48
C ALA A 292 3.34 15.86 -28.86
N PRO A 293 4.19 16.63 -29.58
CA PRO A 293 5.56 16.21 -29.88
C PRO A 293 6.33 15.79 -28.63
N TRP A 294 7.01 14.65 -28.71
CA TRP A 294 7.82 14.15 -27.61
C TRP A 294 9.01 15.10 -27.35
N PRO A 295 9.36 15.43 -26.10
CA PRO A 295 10.44 16.39 -25.82
C PRO A 295 11.79 15.94 -26.38
N ASP A 296 12.48 16.84 -27.10
CA ASP A 296 13.77 16.56 -27.75
C ASP A 296 14.83 15.99 -26.78
N ALA A 297 14.89 16.52 -25.56
CA ALA A 297 15.85 16.05 -24.55
C ALA A 297 15.64 14.56 -24.21
N MET A 298 14.39 14.11 -24.16
CA MET A 298 14.06 12.71 -23.90
C MET A 298 14.32 11.83 -25.13
N LEU A 299 14.11 12.35 -26.34
CA LEU A 299 14.51 11.64 -27.57
C LEU A 299 16.03 11.43 -27.61
N ILE A 300 16.81 12.45 -27.25
CA ILE A 300 18.26 12.36 -27.15
C ILE A 300 18.66 11.31 -26.11
N ASP A 301 18.04 11.30 -24.94
CA ASP A 301 18.31 10.30 -23.89
C ASP A 301 17.97 8.87 -24.33
N ALA A 302 16.86 8.69 -25.05
CA ALA A 302 16.47 7.40 -25.63
C ALA A 302 17.48 6.91 -26.68
N LEU A 303 17.90 7.80 -27.59
CA LEU A 303 18.90 7.48 -28.60
C LEU A 303 20.25 7.11 -27.97
N ALA A 304 20.65 7.79 -26.89
CA ALA A 304 21.87 7.48 -26.17
C ALA A 304 21.81 6.12 -25.44
N LYS A 305 20.62 5.70 -24.97
CA LYS A 305 20.42 4.44 -24.25
C LYS A 305 20.37 3.21 -25.16
N GLY A 306 19.92 3.39 -26.41
CA GLY A 306 19.90 2.35 -27.45
C GLY A 306 18.53 1.69 -27.66
N ALA A 307 18.41 0.94 -28.76
CA ALA A 307 17.13 0.51 -29.33
C ALA A 307 16.33 -0.52 -28.51
N ASN A 308 16.94 -1.18 -27.52
CA ASN A 308 16.27 -2.18 -26.68
C ASN A 308 15.49 -1.54 -25.53
N TRP A 309 15.59 -0.23 -25.34
CA TRP A 309 14.97 0.47 -24.22
C TRP A 309 13.83 1.35 -24.69
N LEU A 310 12.65 1.17 -24.12
CA LEU A 310 11.52 2.06 -24.30
C LEU A 310 11.42 3.02 -23.11
N GLY A 311 11.59 4.31 -23.39
CA GLY A 311 11.31 5.38 -22.43
C GLY A 311 9.83 5.72 -22.39
N ARG A 312 9.27 5.86 -21.19
CA ARG A 312 7.90 6.32 -20.97
C ARG A 312 7.84 7.30 -19.80
N LEU A 313 6.85 8.19 -19.81
CA LEU A 313 6.56 9.08 -18.69
C LEU A 313 5.41 8.52 -17.87
N ASP A 314 5.69 8.25 -16.60
CA ASP A 314 4.66 7.93 -15.63
C ASP A 314 4.26 9.19 -14.86
N PHE A 315 3.00 9.58 -14.96
CA PHE A 315 2.40 10.66 -14.20
C PHE A 315 1.85 10.11 -12.89
N ARG A 316 2.22 10.73 -11.77
CA ARG A 316 1.96 10.18 -10.44
C ARG A 316 1.57 11.28 -9.47
N ILE A 317 0.62 10.96 -8.59
CA ILE A 317 0.45 11.71 -7.34
C ILE A 317 1.58 11.21 -6.43
N SER A 318 2.52 12.08 -6.08
CA SER A 318 3.58 11.73 -5.12
C SER A 318 2.97 11.53 -3.75
N HIS A 319 2.29 12.56 -3.24
CA HIS A 319 1.54 12.55 -1.99
C HIS A 319 0.62 13.76 -1.88
N VAL A 320 -0.26 13.76 -0.88
CA VAL A 320 -0.95 14.95 -0.39
C VAL A 320 -0.35 15.33 0.96
N LYS A 321 0.12 16.55 1.10
CA LYS A 321 0.67 17.08 2.35
C LYS A 321 -0.38 17.91 3.08
N LEU A 322 -0.57 17.59 4.35
CA LEU A 322 -1.48 18.29 5.23
C LEU A 322 -0.68 19.00 6.32
N GLY A 323 -0.93 20.29 6.52
CA GLY A 323 -0.33 21.03 7.62
C GLY A 323 -1.11 20.77 8.91
N PHE A 324 -0.42 20.39 9.99
CA PHE A 324 -0.97 20.36 11.33
C PHE A 324 -0.41 21.54 12.12
N ASP A 325 -1.27 22.38 12.68
CA ASP A 325 -0.89 23.62 13.37
C ASP A 325 -0.64 23.44 14.87
N GLY A 326 -0.66 22.20 15.35
CA GLY A 326 -0.60 21.83 16.76
C GLY A 326 -1.96 21.48 17.37
N LYS A 327 -3.07 21.77 16.67
CA LYS A 327 -4.44 21.48 17.11
C LYS A 327 -5.32 20.86 16.03
N ALA A 328 -5.17 21.27 14.77
CA ALA A 328 -6.02 20.81 13.68
C ALA A 328 -5.26 20.80 12.34
N LEU A 329 -5.87 20.18 11.34
CA LEU A 329 -5.41 20.27 9.95
C LEU A 329 -5.74 21.67 9.40
N ALA A 330 -4.71 22.42 8.97
CA ALA A 330 -4.82 23.83 8.61
C ALA A 330 -4.68 24.11 7.09
N GLY A 331 -4.35 23.10 6.29
CA GLY A 331 -4.26 23.24 4.83
C GLY A 331 -3.79 21.97 4.14
N ALA A 332 -4.05 21.89 2.84
CA ALA A 332 -3.67 20.74 2.01
C ALA A 332 -3.01 21.17 0.70
N LYS A 333 -1.95 20.44 0.34
CA LYS A 333 -1.17 20.59 -0.88
C LYS A 333 -1.04 19.24 -1.57
N ALA A 334 -1.22 19.19 -2.89
CA ALA A 334 -0.96 17.99 -3.68
C ALA A 334 0.37 18.12 -4.40
N TYR A 335 1.22 17.09 -4.31
CA TYR A 335 2.48 17.01 -5.03
C TYR A 335 2.26 16.10 -6.24
N LEU A 336 2.16 16.71 -7.42
CA LEU A 336 1.90 16.03 -8.68
C LEU A 336 3.18 16.01 -9.49
N GLY A 337 3.57 14.85 -10.02
CA GLY A 337 4.83 14.76 -10.76
C GLY A 337 4.78 13.79 -11.93
N PHE A 338 5.90 13.76 -12.63
CA PHE A 338 6.18 12.80 -13.67
C PHE A 338 7.59 12.24 -13.48
N VAL A 339 7.79 11.00 -13.92
CA VAL A 339 9.09 10.35 -13.92
C VAL A 339 9.25 9.53 -15.19
N GLU A 340 10.38 9.72 -15.85
CA GLU A 340 10.77 8.84 -16.94
C GLU A 340 11.16 7.47 -16.38
N THR A 341 10.50 6.44 -16.88
CA THR A 341 10.83 5.05 -16.61
C THR A 341 11.24 4.37 -17.91
N TRP A 342 12.09 3.36 -17.76
CA TRP A 342 12.68 2.64 -18.87
C TRP A 342 12.33 1.17 -18.77
N GLU A 343 11.85 0.61 -19.87
CA GLU A 343 11.52 -0.80 -20.00
C GLU A 343 12.50 -1.45 -20.97
N ASP A 344 13.14 -2.55 -20.54
CA ASP A 344 14.00 -3.36 -21.41
C ASP A 344 13.12 -4.32 -22.21
N LEU A 345 13.01 -4.06 -23.51
CA LEU A 345 12.20 -4.85 -24.44
C LEU A 345 12.79 -6.25 -24.70
N ALA A 346 14.05 -6.48 -24.34
CA ALA A 346 14.71 -7.77 -24.47
C ALA A 346 14.64 -8.63 -23.19
N ALA A 347 14.26 -8.04 -22.05
CA ALA A 347 14.21 -8.77 -20.79
C ALA A 347 12.97 -9.68 -20.71
N PRO A 348 13.11 -10.98 -20.35
CA PRO A 348 11.96 -11.80 -20.02
C PRO A 348 11.21 -11.19 -18.83
N ALA A 349 9.88 -11.24 -18.84
CA ALA A 349 9.05 -10.71 -17.76
C ALA A 349 9.52 -11.27 -16.41
N SER A 350 10.08 -10.40 -15.57
CA SER A 350 10.64 -10.75 -14.26
C SER A 350 9.58 -11.38 -13.37
N VAL A 351 9.70 -12.68 -13.10
CA VAL A 351 9.00 -13.32 -11.98
C VAL A 351 9.68 -12.84 -10.70
N ALA A 352 8.90 -12.30 -9.76
CA ALA A 352 9.40 -11.72 -8.51
C ALA A 352 10.38 -12.67 -7.77
N ASP A 353 11.37 -12.06 -7.12
CA ASP A 353 12.48 -12.72 -6.42
C ASP A 353 11.97 -13.85 -5.50
N PRO A 354 12.36 -15.12 -5.73
CA PRO A 354 11.91 -16.22 -4.89
C PRO A 354 12.59 -16.10 -3.52
N ALA A 355 11.81 -15.69 -2.52
CA ALA A 355 12.21 -15.81 -1.13
C ALA A 355 12.76 -17.22 -0.88
N ARG A 356 13.97 -17.28 -0.33
CA ARG A 356 14.70 -18.55 -0.18
C ARG A 356 14.03 -19.41 0.88
N ARG A 357 14.06 -20.74 0.67
CA ARG A 357 13.65 -21.71 1.69
C ARG A 357 14.50 -21.53 2.96
N GLY A 358 13.89 -21.70 4.13
CA GLY A 358 14.60 -21.67 5.40
C GLY A 358 15.62 -22.83 5.54
N THR A 359 16.52 -22.73 6.52
CA THR A 359 17.63 -23.69 6.75
C THR A 359 17.20 -25.01 7.41
N GLY A 360 15.91 -25.29 7.53
CA GLY A 360 15.35 -26.54 8.06
C GLY A 360 13.88 -26.39 8.49
N PRO A 361 13.13 -27.49 8.65
CA PRO A 361 11.74 -27.45 9.11
C PRO A 361 11.69 -26.98 10.56
N ARG A 362 10.91 -25.92 10.82
CA ARG A 362 10.63 -25.41 12.17
C ARG A 362 9.67 -26.35 12.89
N SER A 363 9.65 -26.34 14.23
CA SER A 363 8.53 -26.94 14.98
C SER A 363 7.22 -26.21 14.63
N ALA A 364 6.06 -26.84 14.83
CA ALA A 364 4.79 -26.15 14.63
C ALA A 364 4.63 -24.91 15.51
N GLY A 365 5.27 -24.91 16.69
CA GLY A 365 5.44 -23.77 17.60
C GLY A 365 6.03 -22.55 16.91
N GLU A 366 7.29 -22.74 16.50
CA GLU A 366 8.14 -21.73 15.86
C GLU A 366 7.62 -21.33 14.48
N ALA A 367 7.06 -22.27 13.71
CA ALA A 367 6.48 -21.98 12.41
C ALA A 367 5.30 -21.00 12.51
N CYS A 368 4.40 -21.20 13.47
CA CYS A 368 3.32 -20.23 13.68
C CYS A 368 3.83 -18.87 14.19
N GLY A 369 4.85 -18.86 15.05
CA GLY A 369 5.47 -17.61 15.53
C GLY A 369 6.05 -16.80 14.35
N ALA A 370 6.89 -17.43 13.54
CA ALA A 370 7.47 -16.80 12.34
C ALA A 370 6.41 -16.35 11.32
N ALA A 371 5.33 -17.10 11.18
CA ALA A 371 4.21 -16.74 10.31
C ALA A 371 3.39 -15.57 10.85
N LEU A 372 3.21 -15.49 12.18
CA LEU A 372 2.59 -14.35 12.83
C LEU A 372 3.45 -13.10 12.64
N ASP A 373 4.76 -13.18 12.88
CA ASP A 373 5.71 -12.09 12.65
C ASP A 373 5.64 -11.60 11.19
N PHE A 374 5.70 -12.52 10.23
CA PHE A 374 5.52 -12.22 8.81
C PHE A 374 4.23 -11.42 8.54
N LEU A 375 3.10 -11.88 9.08
CA LEU A 375 1.82 -11.20 8.86
C LEU A 375 1.81 -9.83 9.54
N LEU A 376 2.33 -9.71 10.76
CA LEU A 376 2.40 -8.42 11.48
C LEU A 376 3.27 -7.40 10.75
N ASP A 377 4.40 -7.85 10.17
CA ASP A 377 5.35 -7.04 9.41
C ASP A 377 4.87 -6.72 7.99
N SER A 378 3.98 -7.55 7.43
CA SER A 378 3.39 -7.33 6.09
C SER A 378 2.31 -6.26 6.06
N ARG A 379 1.94 -5.68 7.20
CA ARG A 379 0.95 -4.60 7.27
C ARG A 379 1.51 -3.28 6.73
N MET A 380 0.64 -2.51 6.11
CA MET A 380 0.88 -1.10 5.86
C MET A 380 0.94 -0.35 7.21
N PRO A 381 1.69 0.77 7.30
CA PRO A 381 1.75 1.62 8.50
C PRO A 381 0.40 1.98 9.11
N GLY A 382 -0.65 2.16 8.29
CA GLY A 382 -2.01 2.40 8.78
C GLY A 382 -2.68 1.21 9.46
N GLY A 383 -2.20 -0.02 9.21
CA GLY A 383 -2.69 -1.28 9.77
C GLY A 383 -3.36 -2.22 8.78
N TRP A 384 -3.52 -1.84 7.51
CA TRP A 384 -4.10 -2.67 6.45
C TRP A 384 -3.15 -3.78 6.00
N TRP A 385 -3.70 -4.94 5.65
CA TRP A 385 -3.05 -5.96 4.82
C TRP A 385 -3.51 -5.83 3.37
N LEU A 386 -2.57 -5.85 2.43
CA LEU A 386 -2.82 -5.68 0.99
C LEU A 386 -2.34 -6.90 0.21
N ASP A 387 -3.22 -7.56 -0.54
CA ASP A 387 -2.88 -8.69 -1.41
C ASP A 387 -3.62 -8.63 -2.76
N TYR A 388 -3.29 -9.55 -3.67
CA TYR A 388 -3.80 -9.64 -5.05
C TYR A 388 -3.62 -8.32 -5.83
N PRO A 389 -2.37 -7.91 -6.10
CA PRO A 389 -2.12 -6.73 -6.91
C PRO A 389 -2.68 -6.91 -8.33
N GLY A 390 -3.22 -5.84 -8.92
CA GLY A 390 -3.58 -5.79 -10.34
C GLY A 390 -5.07 -5.89 -10.71
N LEU A 391 -5.99 -6.08 -9.76
CA LEU A 391 -7.44 -6.17 -10.03
C LEU A 391 -8.19 -4.84 -9.87
N GLN A 392 -7.64 -3.76 -10.44
CA GLN A 392 -8.00 -2.37 -10.10
C GLN A 392 -7.70 -2.09 -8.62
N ASN A 393 -6.39 -2.07 -8.32
CA ASN A 393 -5.75 -2.00 -7.00
C ASN A 393 -5.77 -3.33 -6.23
N ALA A 394 -4.87 -3.44 -5.24
CA ALA A 394 -4.87 -4.54 -4.29
C ALA A 394 -6.19 -4.59 -3.50
N SER A 395 -6.52 -5.78 -2.97
CA SER A 395 -7.55 -5.90 -1.94
C SER A 395 -7.00 -5.38 -0.62
N ASP A 396 -7.78 -4.58 0.10
CA ASP A 396 -7.46 -4.09 1.45
C ASP A 396 -8.47 -4.59 2.49
N GLU A 397 -9.76 -4.27 2.32
CA GLU A 397 -10.83 -4.58 3.26
C GLU A 397 -11.00 -6.10 3.48
N TRP A 398 -11.18 -6.88 2.41
CA TRP A 398 -11.35 -8.33 2.49
C TRP A 398 -10.12 -9.03 3.07
N VAL A 399 -8.94 -8.77 2.49
CA VAL A 399 -7.68 -9.37 2.94
C VAL A 399 -7.40 -9.05 4.41
N SER A 400 -7.65 -7.82 4.83
CA SER A 400 -7.44 -7.42 6.23
C SER A 400 -8.40 -8.10 7.18
N ALA A 401 -9.67 -8.22 6.81
CA ALA A 401 -10.63 -8.97 7.60
C ALA A 401 -10.25 -10.46 7.69
N TYR A 402 -9.81 -11.06 6.59
CA TYR A 402 -9.37 -12.46 6.55
C TYR A 402 -8.13 -12.70 7.41
N ALA A 403 -7.06 -11.93 7.21
CA ALA A 403 -5.80 -12.05 7.93
C ALA A 403 -5.98 -11.78 9.44
N ALA A 404 -6.77 -10.76 9.80
CA ALA A 404 -7.08 -10.46 11.20
C ALA A 404 -7.81 -11.63 11.89
N ASN A 405 -8.74 -12.30 11.20
CA ASN A 405 -9.36 -13.51 11.75
C ASN A 405 -8.32 -14.63 11.95
N ALA A 406 -7.39 -14.84 11.02
CA ALA A 406 -6.39 -15.90 11.15
C ALA A 406 -5.43 -15.68 12.33
N ILE A 407 -4.93 -14.45 12.52
CA ILE A 407 -4.01 -14.16 13.63
C ILE A 407 -4.69 -14.24 15.00
N LEU A 408 -6.00 -13.98 15.08
CA LEU A 408 -6.77 -14.13 16.32
C LEU A 408 -6.91 -15.60 16.77
N ASP A 409 -6.60 -16.60 15.94
CA ASP A 409 -6.49 -17.99 16.39
C ASP A 409 -5.27 -18.19 17.33
N HIS A 410 -4.40 -17.17 17.45
CA HIS A 410 -3.32 -17.06 18.43
C HIS A 410 -3.68 -16.10 19.57
N ALA A 411 -4.97 -16.08 19.96
CA ALA A 411 -5.50 -15.28 21.06
C ALA A 411 -4.68 -15.51 22.35
N GLY A 412 -3.86 -14.53 22.70
CA GLY A 412 -2.85 -14.61 23.76
C GLY A 412 -1.65 -13.73 23.44
N ASP A 413 -1.39 -13.52 22.14
CA ASP A 413 -0.43 -12.53 21.67
C ASP A 413 -1.05 -11.13 21.65
N ALA A 414 -0.48 -10.21 22.43
CA ALA A 414 -0.97 -8.83 22.52
C ALA A 414 -0.81 -8.05 21.21
N ALA A 415 0.24 -8.32 20.43
CA ALA A 415 0.45 -7.69 19.14
C ALA A 415 -0.57 -8.20 18.10
N ALA A 416 -0.92 -9.49 18.12
CA ALA A 416 -1.99 -10.03 17.29
C ALA A 416 -3.35 -9.39 17.59
N LEU A 417 -3.70 -9.25 18.88
CA LEU A 417 -4.94 -8.60 19.30
C LEU A 417 -4.97 -7.12 18.88
N ALA A 418 -3.88 -6.38 19.11
CA ALA A 418 -3.76 -4.98 18.72
C ALA A 418 -3.87 -4.82 17.19
N ALA A 419 -3.24 -5.70 16.42
CA ALA A 419 -3.33 -5.71 14.96
C ALA A 419 -4.75 -5.97 14.46
N ALA A 420 -5.45 -6.96 15.02
CA ALA A 420 -6.82 -7.27 14.66
C ALA A 420 -7.79 -6.14 15.05
N ALA A 421 -7.63 -5.57 16.25
CA ALA A 421 -8.40 -4.42 16.70
C ALA A 421 -8.19 -3.21 15.80
N ARG A 422 -6.96 -2.96 15.33
CA ARG A 422 -6.68 -1.91 14.37
C ARG A 422 -7.36 -2.15 13.03
N ALA A 423 -7.30 -3.36 12.50
CA ALA A 423 -7.99 -3.69 11.25
C ALA A 423 -9.50 -3.47 11.36
N TRP A 424 -10.11 -3.86 12.49
CA TRP A 424 -11.52 -3.56 12.73
C TRP A 424 -11.80 -2.07 12.83
N SER A 425 -10.97 -1.29 13.53
CA SER A 425 -11.10 0.16 13.60
C SER A 425 -11.13 0.78 12.19
N LEU A 426 -10.22 0.38 11.31
CA LEU A 426 -10.18 0.83 9.92
C LEU A 426 -11.43 0.42 9.13
N LEU A 427 -11.85 -0.85 9.23
CA LEU A 427 -13.08 -1.36 8.59
C LEU A 427 -14.33 -0.61 9.08
N SER A 428 -14.36 -0.25 10.37
CA SER A 428 -15.49 0.44 11.00
C SER A 428 -15.67 1.90 10.53
N THR A 429 -14.65 2.48 9.87
CA THR A 429 -14.74 3.81 9.25
C THR A 429 -15.47 3.81 7.91
N SER A 430 -15.83 2.64 7.36
CA SER A 430 -16.60 2.55 6.12
C SER A 430 -17.93 3.31 6.24
N THR A 431 -18.27 4.09 5.21
CA THR A 431 -19.57 4.77 5.10
C THR A 431 -20.61 3.97 4.32
N ARG A 432 -20.23 2.77 3.86
CA ARG A 432 -21.10 1.84 3.12
C ARG A 432 -21.70 0.82 4.08
N ASP A 433 -22.87 0.28 3.77
CA ASP A 433 -23.51 -0.71 4.65
C ASP A 433 -22.74 -2.04 4.73
N GLY A 434 -21.95 -2.37 3.70
CA GLY A 434 -21.06 -3.55 3.68
C GLY A 434 -19.61 -3.19 3.32
N TRP A 435 -18.79 -4.23 3.23
CA TRP A 435 -17.38 -4.16 2.79
C TRP A 435 -17.20 -4.89 1.47
N GLY A 436 -16.13 -4.56 0.75
CA GLY A 436 -15.83 -5.17 -0.55
C GLY A 436 -14.38 -5.63 -0.66
N TRP A 437 -13.98 -6.00 -1.87
CA TRP A 437 -12.57 -6.24 -2.22
C TRP A 437 -11.66 -5.10 -1.74
N ASN A 438 -12.08 -3.87 -2.04
CA ASN A 438 -11.52 -2.64 -1.50
C ASN A 438 -12.59 -1.54 -1.53
N ARG A 439 -12.20 -0.31 -1.17
CA ARG A 439 -13.11 0.85 -1.17
C ARG A 439 -13.61 1.31 -2.54
N VAL A 440 -12.95 0.90 -3.62
CA VAL A 440 -13.31 1.26 -5.00
C VAL A 440 -14.33 0.29 -5.57
N LYS A 441 -14.18 -1.00 -5.25
CA LYS A 441 -15.08 -2.05 -5.70
C LYS A 441 -16.42 -1.99 -4.93
N PRO A 442 -17.52 -2.44 -5.54
CA PRO A 442 -18.78 -2.62 -4.82
C PRO A 442 -18.58 -3.45 -3.55
N ALA A 443 -19.38 -3.16 -2.52
CA ALA A 443 -19.45 -4.05 -1.38
C ALA A 443 -20.00 -5.42 -1.83
N ASP A 444 -19.53 -6.48 -1.18
CA ASP A 444 -19.88 -7.86 -1.48
C ASP A 444 -20.06 -8.67 -0.20
N ALA A 445 -20.74 -9.81 -0.31
CA ALA A 445 -21.05 -10.64 0.83
C ALA A 445 -19.82 -11.28 1.46
N ASP A 446 -18.84 -11.77 0.69
CA ASP A 446 -17.68 -12.48 1.26
C ASP A 446 -16.83 -11.55 2.13
N SER A 447 -16.48 -10.38 1.59
CA SER A 447 -15.78 -9.32 2.33
C SER A 447 -16.52 -8.92 3.60
N SER A 448 -17.84 -8.76 3.51
CA SER A 448 -18.68 -8.39 4.64
C SER A 448 -18.78 -9.50 5.70
N ILE A 449 -18.84 -10.77 5.28
CA ILE A 449 -18.82 -11.92 6.19
C ILE A 449 -17.54 -11.92 7.01
N TRP A 450 -16.37 -11.79 6.37
CA TRP A 450 -15.09 -11.81 7.08
C TRP A 450 -14.96 -10.62 8.05
N ALA A 451 -15.41 -9.43 7.65
CA ALA A 451 -15.42 -8.26 8.54
C ALA A 451 -16.33 -8.47 9.76
N LEU A 452 -17.51 -9.05 9.57
CA LEU A 452 -18.44 -9.34 10.68
C LEU A 452 -17.94 -10.47 11.59
N ARG A 453 -17.24 -11.47 11.05
CA ARG A 453 -16.56 -12.49 11.85
C ARG A 453 -15.50 -11.86 12.74
N LEU A 454 -14.71 -10.93 12.19
CA LEU A 454 -13.74 -10.17 12.97
C LEU A 454 -14.41 -9.35 14.07
N ALA A 455 -15.49 -8.62 13.73
CA ALA A 455 -16.27 -7.84 14.70
C ALA A 455 -16.77 -8.71 15.86
N ALA A 456 -17.35 -9.87 15.56
CA ALA A 456 -17.86 -10.80 16.57
C ALA A 456 -16.75 -11.30 17.50
N ARG A 457 -15.58 -11.66 16.95
CA ARG A 457 -14.43 -12.14 17.73
C ARG A 457 -13.81 -11.06 18.63
N LEU A 458 -13.91 -9.80 18.23
CA LEU A 458 -13.44 -8.66 19.03
C LEU A 458 -14.52 -8.10 19.98
N GLY A 459 -15.69 -8.75 20.07
CA GLY A 459 -16.80 -8.24 20.89
C GLY A 459 -17.46 -6.97 20.35
N ALA A 460 -17.21 -6.62 19.09
CA ALA A 460 -17.72 -5.42 18.42
C ALA A 460 -18.98 -5.68 17.57
N ALA A 461 -19.66 -6.82 17.75
CA ALA A 461 -20.88 -7.17 17.02
C ALA A 461 -22.03 -6.15 17.21
N GLY A 462 -22.04 -5.42 18.34
CA GLY A 462 -23.03 -4.36 18.61
C GLY A 462 -22.70 -3.00 17.98
N ALA A 463 -21.56 -2.86 17.32
CA ALA A 463 -21.19 -1.60 16.66
C ALA A 463 -22.18 -1.28 15.54
N ARG A 464 -22.49 0.01 15.35
CA ARG A 464 -23.40 0.48 14.28
C ARG A 464 -23.04 -0.11 12.91
N GLN A 465 -21.75 -0.12 12.58
CA GLN A 465 -21.26 -0.63 11.31
C GLN A 465 -21.44 -2.15 11.16
N ALA A 466 -21.33 -2.91 12.26
CA ALA A 466 -21.61 -4.34 12.25
C ALA A 466 -23.10 -4.62 12.00
N HIS A 467 -24.01 -3.83 12.59
CA HIS A 467 -25.44 -3.94 12.31
C HIS A 467 -25.77 -3.63 10.84
N ALA A 468 -25.21 -2.55 10.29
CA ALA A 468 -25.38 -2.23 8.86
C ALA A 468 -24.88 -3.37 7.96
N GLY A 469 -23.73 -3.99 8.30
CA GLY A 469 -23.20 -5.16 7.60
C GLY A 469 -24.11 -6.38 7.65
N LEU A 470 -24.74 -6.64 8.80
CA LEU A 470 -25.72 -7.72 8.93
C LEU A 470 -26.96 -7.47 8.06
N ASP A 471 -27.47 -6.24 8.05
CA ASP A 471 -28.62 -5.85 7.21
C ASP A 471 -28.27 -6.00 5.72
N PHE A 472 -27.08 -5.56 5.33
CA PHE A 472 -26.54 -5.75 3.98
C PHE A 472 -26.48 -7.23 3.58
N LEU A 473 -25.97 -8.11 4.45
CA LEU A 473 -25.88 -9.55 4.18
C LEU A 473 -27.24 -10.23 4.06
N ARG A 474 -28.28 -9.75 4.76
CA ARG A 474 -29.63 -10.32 4.63
C ARG A 474 -30.18 -10.19 3.21
N ALA A 475 -29.86 -9.11 2.49
CA ALA A 475 -30.23 -8.97 1.09
C ALA A 475 -29.51 -9.98 0.17
N HIS A 476 -28.35 -10.48 0.58
CA HIS A 476 -27.58 -11.46 -0.19
C HIS A 476 -28.07 -12.89 0.01
N MET A 477 -28.78 -13.17 1.11
CA MET A 477 -29.33 -14.49 1.39
C MET A 477 -30.51 -14.81 0.46
N SER A 478 -30.46 -15.97 -0.19
CA SER A 478 -31.58 -16.49 -0.97
C SER A 478 -32.61 -17.19 -0.09
N GLN A 479 -33.79 -17.48 -0.62
CA GLN A 479 -34.81 -18.30 0.05
C GLN A 479 -34.30 -19.71 0.38
N SER A 480 -33.31 -20.22 -0.36
CA SER A 480 -32.68 -21.51 -0.07
C SER A 480 -31.73 -21.46 1.14
N GLY A 481 -31.45 -20.27 1.66
CA GLY A 481 -30.45 -20.02 2.70
C GLY A 481 -29.02 -19.88 2.18
N GLY A 482 -28.77 -20.16 0.90
CA GLY A 482 -27.47 -19.90 0.26
C GLY A 482 -27.27 -18.41 -0.01
N LEU A 483 -26.03 -17.96 0.05
CA LEU A 483 -25.65 -16.56 -0.17
C LEU A 483 -25.04 -16.36 -1.55
N ARG A 484 -25.32 -15.20 -2.13
CA ARG A 484 -24.67 -14.67 -3.33
C ARG A 484 -23.62 -13.63 -2.94
N THR A 485 -22.59 -13.49 -3.75
CA THR A 485 -21.50 -12.51 -3.56
C THR A 485 -22.04 -11.11 -3.75
N TYR A 486 -22.88 -10.92 -4.76
CA TYR A 486 -23.49 -9.64 -5.07
C TYR A 486 -25.00 -9.75 -5.18
N ALA A 487 -25.73 -8.85 -4.51
CA ALA A 487 -27.16 -8.66 -4.69
C ALA A 487 -27.42 -7.50 -5.65
N ARG A 488 -28.33 -7.69 -6.62
CA ARG A 488 -28.59 -6.71 -7.70
C ARG A 488 -29.04 -5.37 -7.14
N GLU A 489 -29.82 -5.41 -6.07
CA GLU A 489 -30.35 -4.31 -5.29
C GLU A 489 -29.28 -3.56 -4.48
N CYS A 490 -28.15 -4.21 -4.16
CA CYS A 490 -27.08 -3.65 -3.36
C CYS A 490 -25.93 -3.10 -4.20
N VAL A 491 -25.78 -3.57 -5.44
CA VAL A 491 -24.74 -3.07 -6.36
C VAL A 491 -25.11 -1.68 -6.85
N LYS A 492 -24.38 -0.68 -6.37
CA LYS A 492 -24.38 0.67 -6.95
C LYS A 492 -23.32 0.72 -8.05
N GLN A 493 -23.73 0.84 -9.31
CA GLN A 493 -22.78 1.05 -10.40
C GLN A 493 -22.18 2.45 -10.29
N GLY A 494 -20.85 2.51 -10.25
CA GLY A 494 -20.09 3.76 -10.28
C GLY A 494 -19.48 4.00 -11.66
N PRO A 495 -18.89 5.18 -11.91
CA PRO A 495 -18.26 5.51 -13.20
C PRO A 495 -17.10 4.57 -13.59
N HIS A 496 -16.60 3.76 -12.65
CA HIS A 496 -15.53 2.77 -12.87
C HIS A 496 -15.96 1.32 -12.60
N SER A 497 -17.27 1.04 -12.41
CA SER A 497 -17.71 -0.33 -12.19
C SER A 497 -17.60 -1.15 -13.47
N GLN A 498 -16.95 -2.31 -13.37
CA GLN A 498 -16.94 -3.29 -14.47
C GLN A 498 -18.34 -3.87 -14.65
N PRO A 499 -18.72 -4.27 -15.89
CA PRO A 499 -19.92 -5.04 -16.12
C PRO A 499 -19.88 -6.31 -15.27
N MET A 500 -20.94 -6.54 -14.50
CA MET A 500 -21.04 -7.72 -13.64
C MET A 500 -21.77 -8.82 -14.39
N LEU A 501 -21.20 -10.03 -14.42
CA LEU A 501 -21.82 -11.15 -15.09
C LEU A 501 -23.09 -11.59 -14.34
N PRO A 502 -24.12 -12.09 -15.04
CA PRO A 502 -25.32 -12.62 -14.40
C PRO A 502 -25.02 -13.67 -13.30
N ALA A 503 -24.03 -14.54 -13.53
CA ALA A 503 -23.63 -15.58 -12.59
C ALA A 503 -23.01 -15.05 -11.28
N TRP A 504 -22.58 -13.79 -11.23
CA TRP A 504 -22.06 -13.18 -9.99
C TRP A 504 -23.17 -12.94 -8.97
N PHE A 505 -24.44 -12.94 -9.41
CA PHE A 505 -25.63 -12.77 -8.60
C PHE A 505 -26.28 -14.09 -8.16
N ASP A 506 -25.74 -15.23 -8.62
CA ASP A 506 -26.21 -16.55 -8.21
C ASP A 506 -25.65 -16.92 -6.84
N VAL A 507 -26.25 -17.93 -6.20
CA VAL A 507 -25.75 -18.47 -4.93
C VAL A 507 -24.39 -19.14 -5.16
N GLN A 508 -23.44 -18.86 -4.27
CA GLN A 508 -22.13 -19.52 -4.29
C GLN A 508 -21.85 -20.26 -2.97
N ASP A 509 -21.51 -21.54 -3.09
CA ASP A 509 -21.17 -22.40 -1.94
C ASP A 509 -20.01 -21.84 -1.13
N CYS A 510 -18.98 -21.26 -1.76
CA CYS A 510 -17.83 -20.70 -1.05
C CYS A 510 -18.17 -19.53 -0.13
N VAL A 511 -19.07 -18.65 -0.57
CA VAL A 511 -19.57 -17.53 0.25
C VAL A 511 -20.53 -18.03 1.32
N THR A 512 -21.39 -18.99 0.96
CA THR A 512 -22.34 -19.61 1.91
C THR A 512 -21.60 -20.35 3.04
N ALA A 513 -20.54 -21.08 2.71
CA ALA A 513 -19.70 -21.78 3.68
C ALA A 513 -19.00 -20.81 4.64
N ALA A 514 -18.53 -19.67 4.16
CA ALA A 514 -17.99 -18.62 5.02
C ALA A 514 -19.08 -18.02 5.96
N ALA A 515 -20.27 -17.75 5.42
CA ALA A 515 -21.40 -17.19 6.16
C ALA A 515 -21.92 -18.10 7.27
N ALA A 516 -21.80 -19.41 7.11
CA ALA A 516 -22.21 -20.39 8.13
C ALA A 516 -21.45 -20.24 9.46
N GLY A 517 -20.30 -19.54 9.46
CA GLY A 517 -19.57 -19.14 10.66
C GLY A 517 -20.15 -17.93 11.41
N LEU A 518 -21.21 -17.30 10.91
CA LEU A 518 -21.91 -16.19 11.55
C LEU A 518 -23.25 -16.65 12.12
N GLU A 519 -23.49 -16.43 13.41
CA GLU A 519 -24.67 -16.92 14.11
C GLU A 519 -25.99 -16.48 13.42
N ALA A 520 -26.06 -15.23 12.94
CA ALA A 520 -27.25 -14.68 12.27
C ALA A 520 -27.64 -15.39 10.96
N PHE A 521 -26.72 -16.10 10.31
CA PHE A 521 -26.94 -16.75 9.01
C PHE A 521 -26.77 -18.27 9.07
N LYS A 522 -26.30 -18.77 10.21
CA LYS A 522 -25.85 -20.14 10.42
C LYS A 522 -26.89 -21.18 10.03
N GLU A 523 -28.11 -21.06 10.54
CA GLU A 523 -29.16 -22.07 10.32
C GLU A 523 -29.48 -22.22 8.82
N GLY A 524 -29.76 -21.11 8.14
CA GLY A 524 -30.09 -21.14 6.71
C GLY A 524 -28.91 -21.53 5.82
N ALA A 525 -27.70 -21.05 6.13
CA ALA A 525 -26.49 -21.42 5.40
C ALA A 525 -26.17 -22.92 5.54
N LEU A 526 -26.23 -23.47 6.76
CA LEU A 526 -26.05 -24.91 6.97
C LEU A 526 -27.15 -25.72 6.28
N GLY A 527 -28.40 -25.26 6.31
CA GLY A 527 -29.49 -25.87 5.56
C GLY A 527 -29.22 -25.96 4.06
N HIS A 528 -28.68 -24.89 3.46
CA HIS A 528 -28.24 -24.89 2.07
C HIS A 528 -27.10 -25.87 1.82
N LEU A 529 -26.02 -25.79 2.62
CA LEU A 529 -24.81 -26.61 2.44
C LEU A 529 -25.10 -28.11 2.52
N ARG A 530 -26.03 -28.53 3.39
CA ARG A 530 -26.46 -29.94 3.46
C ARG A 530 -27.07 -30.45 2.15
N ARG A 531 -27.72 -29.58 1.38
CA ARG A 531 -28.36 -29.91 0.11
C ARG A 531 -27.44 -29.71 -1.10
N SER A 532 -26.43 -28.83 -0.99
CA SER A 532 -25.56 -28.48 -2.11
C SER A 532 -24.27 -29.28 -2.20
N GLN A 533 -23.96 -30.16 -1.22
CA GLN A 533 -22.77 -31.01 -1.32
C GLN A 533 -22.84 -31.87 -2.59
N GLY A 534 -21.78 -31.80 -3.41
CA GLY A 534 -21.68 -32.57 -4.65
C GLY A 534 -21.54 -34.07 -4.40
N PRO A 535 -21.75 -34.90 -5.45
CA PRO A 535 -21.71 -36.35 -5.35
C PRO A 535 -20.36 -36.91 -4.90
N GLU A 536 -19.26 -36.17 -5.16
CA GLU A 536 -17.92 -36.57 -4.72
C GLU A 536 -17.63 -36.28 -3.25
N GLY A 537 -18.49 -35.51 -2.56
CA GLY A 537 -18.31 -35.13 -1.15
C GLY A 537 -17.77 -33.71 -0.93
N ALA A 538 -17.47 -32.96 -1.98
CA ALA A 538 -16.99 -31.57 -1.89
C ALA A 538 -18.10 -30.56 -2.19
N TRP A 539 -17.86 -29.31 -1.80
CA TRP A 539 -18.67 -28.16 -2.20
C TRP A 539 -18.03 -27.41 -3.36
N THR A 540 -18.85 -26.79 -4.20
CA THR A 540 -18.37 -26.17 -5.43
C THR A 540 -17.64 -24.87 -5.12
N SER A 541 -16.58 -24.60 -5.87
CA SER A 541 -15.92 -23.30 -5.82
C SER A 541 -16.38 -22.43 -6.98
N TYR A 542 -16.65 -21.15 -6.69
CA TYR A 542 -16.93 -20.14 -7.70
C TYR A 542 -15.73 -19.20 -7.91
N TRP A 543 -15.23 -18.59 -6.83
CA TRP A 543 -14.12 -17.63 -6.86
C TRP A 543 -12.74 -18.26 -6.67
N TRP A 544 -12.66 -19.53 -6.28
CA TRP A 544 -11.40 -20.21 -6.01
C TRP A 544 -11.12 -21.29 -7.04
N VAL A 545 -9.86 -21.48 -7.39
CA VAL A 545 -9.46 -22.63 -8.21
C VAL A 545 -9.63 -23.94 -7.43
N ASP A 546 -9.40 -23.92 -6.11
CA ASP A 546 -9.43 -25.12 -5.29
C ASP A 546 -10.73 -25.26 -4.47
N ALA A 547 -11.47 -26.34 -4.75
CA ALA A 547 -12.67 -26.74 -3.99
C ALA A 547 -12.37 -27.14 -2.53
N ALA A 548 -11.10 -27.30 -2.14
CA ALA A 548 -10.72 -27.50 -0.74
C ALA A 548 -11.13 -26.32 0.14
N TYR A 549 -11.19 -25.09 -0.40
CA TYR A 549 -11.57 -23.89 0.34
C TYR A 549 -13.02 -23.93 0.84
N PRO A 550 -14.04 -23.98 -0.05
CA PRO A 550 -15.44 -24.06 0.40
C PRO A 550 -15.69 -25.32 1.25
N THR A 551 -15.04 -26.43 0.90
CA THR A 551 -15.21 -27.71 1.61
C THR A 551 -14.70 -27.63 3.05
N ALA A 552 -13.53 -27.04 3.30
CA ALA A 552 -13.01 -26.87 4.65
C ALA A 552 -13.92 -26.01 5.53
N LEU A 553 -14.41 -24.89 5.00
CA LEU A 553 -15.31 -24.00 5.73
C LEU A 553 -16.67 -24.66 6.02
N ALA A 554 -17.24 -25.39 5.06
CA ALA A 554 -18.51 -26.10 5.23
C ALA A 554 -18.40 -27.21 6.28
N VAL A 555 -17.32 -28.01 6.22
CA VAL A 555 -17.04 -29.07 7.21
C VAL A 555 -16.91 -28.48 8.62
N GLU A 556 -16.16 -27.39 8.78
CA GLU A 556 -16.02 -26.72 10.06
C GLU A 556 -17.35 -26.22 10.63
N ALA A 557 -18.16 -25.58 9.79
CA ALA A 557 -19.45 -25.05 10.22
C ALA A 557 -20.44 -26.16 10.60
N LEU A 558 -20.50 -27.26 9.84
CA LEU A 558 -21.32 -28.43 10.15
C LEU A 558 -20.84 -29.13 11.44
N ALA A 559 -19.52 -29.26 11.61
CA ALA A 559 -18.94 -29.88 12.80
C ALA A 559 -19.19 -29.05 14.07
N ALA A 560 -19.24 -27.72 13.96
CA ALA A 560 -19.51 -26.82 15.08
C ALA A 560 -20.99 -26.81 15.52
N SER A 561 -21.92 -27.34 14.72
CA SER A 561 -23.36 -27.40 15.05
C SER A 561 -24.03 -28.62 14.43
N PRO A 562 -23.69 -29.82 14.94
CA PRO A 562 -24.08 -31.07 14.32
C PRO A 562 -25.59 -31.34 14.44
N GLN A 563 -26.21 -31.69 13.32
CA GLN A 563 -27.54 -32.28 13.25
C GLN A 563 -27.45 -33.76 12.85
N PRO A 564 -28.51 -34.56 13.08
CA PRO A 564 -28.59 -35.92 12.56
C PRO A 564 -28.30 -35.97 11.06
N GLY A 565 -27.32 -36.78 10.66
CA GLY A 565 -26.89 -36.91 9.26
C GLY A 565 -25.63 -36.10 8.89
N ASP A 566 -25.28 -35.05 9.64
CA ASP A 566 -24.10 -34.23 9.33
C ASP A 566 -22.79 -35.03 9.41
N ARG A 567 -22.72 -36.03 10.30
CA ARG A 567 -21.57 -36.94 10.38
C ARG A 567 -21.30 -37.66 9.06
N ALA A 568 -22.35 -38.06 8.33
CA ALA A 568 -22.20 -38.72 7.03
C ALA A 568 -21.79 -37.73 5.94
N ILE A 569 -22.31 -36.50 5.99
CA ILE A 569 -21.93 -35.40 5.08
C ILE A 569 -20.45 -35.06 5.25
N ILE A 570 -20.00 -34.86 6.50
CA ILE A 570 -18.60 -34.61 6.84
C ILE A 570 -17.73 -35.81 6.43
N GLY A 571 -18.17 -37.04 6.71
CA GLY A 571 -17.45 -38.26 6.31
C GLY A 571 -17.14 -38.30 4.81
N ARG A 572 -18.12 -37.96 3.95
CA ARG A 572 -17.88 -37.88 2.50
C ARG A 572 -16.85 -36.83 2.10
N ALA A 573 -16.85 -35.68 2.77
CA ALA A 573 -15.86 -34.62 2.54
C ALA A 573 -14.45 -35.03 2.97
N VAL A 574 -14.35 -35.77 4.07
CA VAL A 574 -13.10 -36.36 4.57
C VAL A 574 -12.58 -37.40 3.58
N ASP A 575 -13.43 -38.30 3.10
CA ASP A 575 -13.05 -39.30 2.09
C ASP A 575 -12.59 -38.63 0.79
N TRP A 576 -13.27 -37.55 0.38
CA TRP A 576 -12.85 -36.73 -0.76
C TRP A 576 -11.46 -36.12 -0.55
N ALA A 577 -11.21 -35.51 0.61
CA ALA A 577 -9.92 -34.89 0.92
C ALA A 577 -8.80 -35.94 0.99
N ALA A 578 -9.08 -37.12 1.55
CA ALA A 578 -8.13 -38.23 1.61
C ALA A 578 -7.71 -38.68 0.21
N ARG A 579 -8.67 -38.87 -0.72
CA ARG A 579 -8.38 -39.22 -2.12
C ARG A 579 -7.51 -38.18 -2.82
N ARG A 580 -7.68 -36.90 -2.52
CA ARG A 580 -6.85 -35.82 -3.08
C ARG A 580 -5.42 -35.82 -2.59
N CYS A 581 -5.15 -36.45 -1.45
CA CYS A 581 -3.80 -36.55 -0.89
C CYS A 581 -2.99 -37.74 -1.40
N VAL A 582 -3.62 -38.69 -2.11
CA VAL A 582 -2.93 -39.85 -2.67
C VAL A 582 -2.43 -39.50 -4.08
N PRO A 583 -1.13 -39.72 -4.40
CA PRO A 583 -0.60 -39.61 -5.77
C PRO A 583 -1.39 -40.52 -6.73
N ALA A 584 -1.62 -40.09 -7.98
CA ALA A 584 -2.11 -41.01 -8.99
C ALA A 584 -1.02 -42.04 -9.33
N ALA A 585 -1.41 -43.26 -9.72
CA ALA A 585 -0.45 -44.28 -10.12
C ALA A 585 0.42 -43.77 -11.29
N GLY A 586 1.74 -43.65 -11.06
CA GLY A 586 2.71 -43.15 -12.04
C GLY A 586 3.06 -41.66 -11.94
N GLU A 587 2.48 -40.90 -11.00
CA GLU A 587 2.88 -39.52 -10.68
C GLU A 587 3.78 -39.51 -9.42
N ASP A 588 5.03 -39.05 -9.54
CA ASP A 588 5.91 -38.80 -8.40
C ASP A 588 5.44 -37.52 -7.66
N GLY A 589 4.53 -37.70 -6.69
CA GLY A 589 4.11 -36.63 -5.78
C GLY A 589 2.60 -36.60 -5.49
N ALA A 590 2.23 -36.20 -4.28
CA ALA A 590 0.81 -36.02 -3.92
C ALA A 590 0.19 -34.86 -4.72
N ARG A 591 -1.07 -35.02 -5.17
CA ARG A 591 -1.87 -33.96 -5.82
C ARG A 591 -2.34 -32.85 -4.88
N CYS A 592 -1.86 -32.83 -3.63
CA CYS A 592 -2.06 -31.68 -2.75
C CYS A 592 -1.46 -30.48 -3.46
N GLY A 593 -2.27 -29.47 -3.78
CA GLY A 593 -1.78 -28.25 -4.41
C GLY A 593 -0.74 -27.54 -3.52
N GLY A 594 -0.40 -26.30 -3.87
CA GLY A 594 0.50 -25.49 -3.05
C GLY A 594 0.05 -25.37 -1.58
N PRO A 595 0.85 -24.71 -0.71
CA PRO A 595 0.62 -24.65 0.73
C PRO A 595 -0.83 -24.33 1.16
N PHE A 596 -1.53 -23.46 0.42
CA PHE A 596 -2.94 -23.14 0.64
C PHE A 596 -3.85 -24.39 0.58
N SER A 597 -3.77 -25.17 -0.50
CA SER A 597 -4.55 -26.40 -0.70
C SER A 597 -4.27 -27.42 0.40
N ARG A 598 -2.98 -27.63 0.71
CA ARG A 598 -2.55 -28.58 1.73
C ARG A 598 -3.09 -28.22 3.12
N ALA A 599 -3.06 -26.94 3.47
CA ALA A 599 -3.60 -26.42 4.72
C ALA A 599 -5.10 -26.65 4.84
N LEU A 600 -5.86 -26.48 3.77
CA LEU A 600 -7.31 -26.70 3.74
C LEU A 600 -7.68 -28.19 3.81
N LEU A 601 -6.95 -29.05 3.08
CA LEU A 601 -7.13 -30.50 3.15
C LEU A 601 -6.83 -31.02 4.57
N ALA A 602 -5.79 -30.50 5.22
CA ALA A 602 -5.49 -30.86 6.60
C ALA A 602 -6.60 -30.43 7.58
N ARG A 603 -7.23 -29.27 7.36
CA ARG A 603 -8.41 -28.84 8.13
C ARG A 603 -9.58 -29.81 7.95
N ILE A 604 -9.89 -30.20 6.72
CA ILE A 604 -10.98 -31.17 6.44
C ILE A 604 -10.71 -32.50 7.14
N LEU A 605 -9.51 -33.06 6.98
CA LEU A 605 -9.13 -34.36 7.57
C LEU A 605 -9.03 -34.33 9.10
N GLY A 606 -8.78 -33.16 9.69
CA GLY A 606 -8.82 -32.96 11.14
C GLY A 606 -10.23 -33.03 11.73
N HIS A 607 -11.27 -32.99 10.89
CA HIS A 607 -12.66 -33.16 11.30
C HIS A 607 -13.17 -34.57 10.99
N ALA A 608 -14.01 -35.11 11.87
CA ALA A 608 -14.35 -36.54 12.02
C ALA A 608 -13.22 -37.39 12.62
N ALA A 609 -13.59 -38.55 13.16
CA ALA A 609 -12.66 -39.57 13.63
C ALA A 609 -11.93 -40.22 12.42
N TYR A 610 -11.20 -39.42 11.66
CA TYR A 610 -10.43 -39.90 10.53
C TYR A 610 -9.30 -40.79 11.06
N PRO A 611 -9.24 -42.07 10.64
CA PRO A 611 -8.37 -43.04 11.29
C PRO A 611 -6.89 -42.85 10.92
N ASP A 612 -6.58 -42.25 9.76
CA ASP A 612 -5.20 -42.12 9.26
C ASP A 612 -4.54 -40.83 9.76
N LYS A 613 -4.06 -40.88 11.00
CA LYS A 613 -3.21 -39.83 11.60
C LYS A 613 -1.88 -39.63 10.86
N ALA A 614 -1.39 -40.64 10.13
CA ALA A 614 -0.13 -40.54 9.40
C ALA A 614 -0.27 -39.62 8.18
N LEU A 615 -1.42 -39.65 7.49
CA LEU A 615 -1.70 -38.67 6.44
C LEU A 615 -1.74 -37.24 6.97
N LEU A 616 -2.43 -36.99 8.09
CA LEU A 616 -2.49 -35.66 8.70
C LEU A 616 -1.10 -35.15 9.12
N THR A 617 -0.28 -36.06 9.68
CA THR A 617 1.12 -35.79 10.04
C THR A 617 1.93 -35.41 8.81
N ARG A 618 1.81 -36.14 7.69
CA ARG A 618 2.51 -35.81 6.44
C ARG A 618 2.11 -34.44 5.88
N LEU A 619 0.83 -34.08 5.92
CA LEU A 619 0.38 -32.77 5.46
C LEU A 619 0.96 -31.64 6.32
N ARG A 620 0.93 -31.81 7.65
CA ARG A 620 1.55 -30.88 8.59
C ARG A 620 3.04 -30.74 8.32
N ASP A 621 3.77 -31.84 8.24
CA ASP A 621 5.23 -31.82 8.07
C ASP A 621 5.62 -31.21 6.72
N GLY A 622 4.84 -31.46 5.66
CA GLY A 622 5.01 -30.79 4.38
C GLY A 622 4.78 -29.27 4.46
N LEU A 623 3.82 -28.79 5.27
CA LEU A 623 3.67 -27.35 5.52
C LEU A 623 4.88 -26.79 6.28
N LEU A 624 5.40 -27.48 7.29
CA LEU A 624 6.58 -27.04 8.04
C LEU A 624 7.84 -26.98 7.16
N GLN A 625 7.98 -27.93 6.24
CA GLN A 625 9.09 -27.99 5.28
C GLN A 625 9.01 -26.90 4.21
N ASP A 626 7.81 -26.53 3.77
CA ASP A 626 7.61 -25.52 2.72
C ASP A 626 7.65 -24.08 3.25
N GLN A 627 7.82 -23.87 4.55
CA GLN A 627 7.90 -22.52 5.12
C GLN A 627 9.18 -21.81 4.65
N LEU A 628 9.02 -20.57 4.22
CA LEU A 628 10.09 -19.72 3.72
C LEU A 628 10.91 -19.12 4.89
N ALA A 629 12.08 -18.57 4.56
CA ALA A 629 12.96 -17.98 5.56
C ALA A 629 12.29 -16.84 6.34
N ASP A 630 11.49 -16.02 5.65
CA ASP A 630 10.73 -14.90 6.22
C ASP A 630 9.48 -15.32 7.02
N GLY A 631 9.22 -16.62 7.19
CA GLY A 631 8.08 -17.15 7.94
C GLY A 631 6.79 -17.33 7.13
N SER A 632 6.76 -16.88 5.87
CA SER A 632 5.62 -17.07 4.97
C SER A 632 5.64 -18.40 4.23
N TRP A 633 4.65 -18.61 3.35
CA TRP A 633 4.62 -19.70 2.37
C TRP A 633 4.47 -19.16 0.95
N THR A 634 4.92 -19.92 -0.05
CA THR A 634 4.75 -19.56 -1.47
C THR A 634 3.28 -19.32 -1.80
N ALA A 635 3.01 -18.22 -2.51
CA ALA A 635 1.68 -17.82 -2.96
C ALA A 635 0.99 -18.97 -3.70
N SER A 636 -0.16 -19.39 -3.20
CA SER A 636 -0.91 -20.53 -3.76
C SER A 636 -2.42 -20.43 -3.52
N ALA A 637 -2.91 -19.30 -3.03
CA ALA A 637 -4.32 -19.01 -2.88
C ALA A 637 -4.87 -18.50 -4.22
N TRP A 638 -5.02 -19.41 -5.18
CA TRP A 638 -5.45 -19.08 -6.54
C TRP A 638 -6.95 -18.77 -6.59
N MET A 639 -7.28 -17.55 -7.03
CA MET A 639 -8.64 -17.16 -7.34
C MET A 639 -8.91 -17.27 -8.85
N ALA A 640 -10.13 -17.70 -9.19
CA ALA A 640 -10.66 -17.69 -10.54
C ALA A 640 -11.76 -16.63 -10.61
N ILE A 641 -11.51 -15.54 -11.34
CA ILE A 641 -12.48 -14.47 -11.55
C ILE A 641 -13.18 -14.74 -12.88
N PRO A 642 -14.46 -15.15 -12.88
CA PRO A 642 -15.17 -15.45 -14.11
C PRO A 642 -15.39 -14.18 -14.93
N LEU A 643 -15.02 -14.23 -16.21
CA LEU A 643 -15.23 -13.22 -17.24
C LEU A 643 -16.07 -13.83 -18.37
N GLU A 644 -16.53 -13.03 -19.32
CA GLU A 644 -17.27 -13.56 -20.49
C GLU A 644 -16.38 -14.55 -21.28
N GLY A 645 -16.77 -15.83 -21.25
CA GLY A 645 -16.10 -16.91 -21.99
C GLY A 645 -14.74 -17.38 -21.44
N ARG A 646 -14.25 -16.84 -20.32
CA ARG A 646 -12.96 -17.24 -19.71
C ARG A 646 -12.89 -16.93 -18.22
N SER A 647 -11.86 -17.40 -17.52
CA SER A 647 -11.56 -16.96 -16.15
C SER A 647 -10.20 -16.26 -16.11
N LEU A 648 -10.12 -15.14 -15.39
CA LEU A 648 -8.85 -14.54 -15.00
C LEU A 648 -8.36 -15.25 -13.75
N ILE A 649 -7.19 -15.88 -13.82
CA ILE A 649 -6.58 -16.57 -12.69
C ILE A 649 -5.56 -15.64 -12.04
N VAL A 650 -5.72 -15.39 -10.74
CA VAL A 650 -4.81 -14.56 -9.94
C VAL A 650 -4.37 -15.31 -8.69
N VAL A 651 -3.21 -14.94 -8.15
CA VAL A 651 -2.66 -15.50 -6.91
C VAL A 651 -2.35 -14.39 -5.92
N ASP A 652 -2.33 -14.73 -4.64
CA ASP A 652 -2.01 -13.85 -3.52
C ASP A 652 -0.52 -13.47 -3.54
N GLY A 653 -0.13 -12.57 -4.43
CA GLY A 653 1.27 -12.21 -4.69
C GLY A 653 2.03 -11.68 -3.47
N ALA A 654 1.34 -11.16 -2.44
CA ALA A 654 1.96 -10.77 -1.16
C ALA A 654 2.04 -11.93 -0.15
N ARG A 655 1.51 -13.11 -0.47
CA ARG A 655 1.50 -14.34 0.34
C ARG A 655 0.69 -14.24 1.63
N ILE A 656 -0.16 -13.21 1.78
CA ILE A 656 -0.89 -12.93 3.02
C ILE A 656 -2.00 -13.96 3.20
N ILE A 657 -2.79 -14.23 2.15
CA ILE A 657 -3.91 -15.18 2.25
C ILE A 657 -3.42 -16.62 2.44
N THR A 658 -2.41 -17.04 1.67
CA THR A 658 -1.80 -18.36 1.83
C THR A 658 -1.24 -18.52 3.24
N SER A 659 -0.42 -17.57 3.70
CA SER A 659 0.22 -17.68 5.02
C SER A 659 -0.80 -17.61 6.16
N SER A 660 -1.84 -16.78 6.04
CA SER A 660 -2.97 -16.73 6.99
C SER A 660 -3.71 -18.07 7.08
N THR A 661 -3.95 -18.71 5.92
CA THR A 661 -4.63 -20.01 5.85
C THR A 661 -3.78 -21.10 6.50
N VAL A 662 -2.49 -21.14 6.19
CA VAL A 662 -1.55 -22.11 6.76
C VAL A 662 -1.39 -21.91 8.26
N LEU A 663 -1.26 -20.67 8.72
CA LEU A 663 -1.18 -20.31 10.15
C LEU A 663 -2.39 -20.84 10.92
N ALA A 664 -3.61 -20.54 10.44
CA ALA A 664 -4.85 -21.00 11.07
C ALA A 664 -4.95 -22.54 11.07
N SER A 665 -4.53 -23.21 10.00
CA SER A 665 -4.48 -24.68 9.95
C SER A 665 -3.51 -25.25 10.97
N LEU A 666 -2.26 -24.78 11.00
CA LEU A 666 -1.23 -25.29 11.90
C LEU A 666 -1.61 -25.10 13.37
N ALA A 667 -2.21 -23.95 13.73
CA ALA A 667 -2.68 -23.68 15.09
C ALA A 667 -3.72 -24.73 15.55
N ARG A 668 -4.65 -25.11 14.69
CA ARG A 668 -5.69 -26.11 15.00
C ARG A 668 -5.15 -27.53 15.07
N LEU A 669 -4.19 -27.87 14.21
CA LEU A 669 -3.58 -29.20 14.17
C LEU A 669 -2.75 -29.52 15.42
N ARG A 670 -2.29 -28.52 16.17
CA ARG A 670 -1.60 -28.71 17.46
C ARG A 670 -2.39 -29.51 18.49
N HIS A 671 -3.72 -29.50 18.38
CA HIS A 671 -4.60 -30.20 19.32
C HIS A 671 -5.04 -31.60 18.84
N VAL A 672 -4.75 -31.95 17.59
CA VAL A 672 -5.26 -33.17 16.94
C VAL A 672 -4.17 -34.25 16.79
N VAL A 673 -2.91 -33.83 16.58
CA VAL A 673 -1.77 -34.72 16.30
C VAL A 673 -0.89 -34.92 17.52
#